data_AF-A0A972SSS4-F1
#
_entry.id   AF-A0A972SSS4-F1
#
_cell.length_a   1.000
_cell.length_b   1.000
_cell.length_c   1.000
_cell.angle_alpha   90.00
_cell.angle_beta   90.00
_cell.angle_gamma   90.00
#
_symmetry.space_group_name_H-M   'P 1'
#
loop_
_entity.id
_entity.type
_entity.pdbx_description
1 polymer ?
#
loop_
_entity_poly.entity_id
_entity_poly.type
_entity_poly.pdbx_seq_one_letter_code
_entity_poly.pdbx_strand_id
1 'polypeptide(L)'
;MNGHLDANLAALRERCPAFLTWWEECPSQPGEYQLLSSMSGLPDLEIERPGGWRIILYNRENPFEAMREELADRSFPKGSLTFLFGLGLGYRALHILSIMETGHAVFIVERDPDILRLALTLHDYSAEIRKGILIFAVPEQQALRRVIHEKNGVLLTGRIHLFLEDFTRRMDTQTVILHDTCLRQTNAIQVNYNTVIQEGGKIIRNELENLPKTLLGWSPEGLLSGTFRNRPAIIVATGPSLQKNIHLLRQAQGKTLIIAVAQALRVLLAYDVRPDIICSIDFGEPNYLEIKDAFAVADMPLLTSPQVHPQVPLEYQGDLFVTMDRNNLLCTPGSDLPPFLGHSLTVAQVALNLALMVGANPIIFTGQDLAFGESSHISGALASRPVTVRGNRVIAEHEQGDHEQAACWVPGYYGNHVLSNTSLFAFLEAIETTLRDHPDRRFINATEGGAHIAGTERMPLSEVLEMHCHQEFPVTEFLAKARIPLGSDPNRLYLELEESRRHLERLLRYVEKLEQMTGRMKTMLPGKGEKCLPQRINQLNGLNRQVLKSFASVLQTLDEGRLIRLATVRIRRDLIRIGEQSLDTNDAREIAVQAIRYCEELCSGLKDSCPPLMEKIDDVHPVLKEYASVAAALQTAAPGSDAEAGLHLRQGFCLRRMGDFVKAAVKLEAAARSEAFRTVAMEELFALHLDRNQFGKAGECLERLPDGHQAKQMFRERLQKKREEDQTRHIETARRCLEKNDFVGCLLECRILMMRHEPSGEVREIMEQALELREQKVLSTAQQVLKEQEEKTARDERKLRFETARQNLLKKDFSTALALFRELVESDPSDSEAGLGLLRTYEGAQSWEAAEKELLQMTNRHPENAMLYRDLGNVQLRRGKLEAALESYRNAVDRDPGSNGPCLQIAFALSSSGRTIEALPFYERYVKTHPNDYRILLQWADCFLRLGSSAAAKVGYEAALRIQPGYPPALERLQRLKQAATP
;
A
#
# COMPACT_ATOMS: atom_id res chain seq x y z
N MET A 1 -7.74 48.39 2.92
CA MET A 1 -7.47 46.93 2.99
C MET A 1 -7.96 46.18 1.74
N ASN A 2 -9.06 46.57 1.07
CA ASN A 2 -9.54 45.89 -0.16
C ASN A 2 -8.53 45.79 -1.32
N GLY A 3 -7.50 46.65 -1.37
CA GLY A 3 -6.48 46.62 -2.43
C GLY A 3 -5.65 45.33 -2.48
N HIS A 4 -5.42 44.65 -1.35
CA HIS A 4 -4.72 43.35 -1.34
C HIS A 4 -5.58 42.24 -1.93
N LEU A 5 -6.88 42.21 -1.60
CA LEU A 5 -7.81 41.22 -2.09
C LEU A 5 -7.91 41.25 -3.62
N ASP A 6 -8.06 42.45 -4.20
CA ASP A 6 -8.14 42.62 -5.66
C ASP A 6 -6.85 42.19 -6.37
N ALA A 7 -5.68 42.53 -5.80
CA ALA A 7 -4.38 42.15 -6.34
C ALA A 7 -4.15 40.62 -6.29
N ASN A 8 -4.53 39.99 -5.19
CA ASN A 8 -4.48 38.54 -5.01
C ASN A 8 -5.42 37.82 -5.97
N LEU A 9 -6.67 38.27 -6.09
CA LEU A 9 -7.66 37.71 -7.02
C LEU A 9 -7.18 37.80 -8.47
N ALA A 10 -6.56 38.91 -8.87
CA ALA A 10 -5.97 39.05 -10.19
C ALA A 10 -4.84 38.03 -10.43
N ALA A 11 -3.97 37.81 -9.44
CA ALA A 11 -2.91 36.81 -9.53
C ALA A 11 -3.45 35.36 -9.57
N LEU A 12 -4.49 35.05 -8.79
CA LEU A 12 -5.15 33.75 -8.80
C LEU A 12 -5.81 33.44 -10.15
N ARG A 13 -6.46 34.42 -10.79
CA ARG A 13 -7.00 34.25 -12.16
C ARG A 13 -5.92 33.85 -13.16
N GLU A 14 -4.72 34.43 -13.03
CA GLU A 14 -3.60 34.17 -13.95
C GLU A 14 -2.99 32.78 -13.74
N ARG A 15 -2.80 32.35 -12.47
CA ARG A 15 -1.98 31.17 -12.14
C ARG A 15 -2.73 29.99 -11.55
N CYS A 16 -3.89 30.21 -10.95
CA CYS A 16 -4.70 29.18 -10.29
C CYS A 16 -6.19 29.24 -10.71
N PRO A 17 -6.52 29.25 -12.02
CA PRO A 17 -7.90 29.48 -12.49
C PRO A 17 -8.89 28.39 -12.03
N ALA A 18 -8.45 27.13 -11.96
CA ALA A 18 -9.29 26.04 -11.48
C ALA A 18 -9.66 26.20 -10.00
N PHE A 19 -8.72 26.64 -9.16
CA PHE A 19 -8.98 26.94 -7.76
C PHE A 19 -9.95 28.11 -7.60
N LEU A 20 -9.77 29.17 -8.37
CA LEU A 20 -10.66 30.32 -8.30
C LEU A 20 -12.09 29.96 -8.68
N THR A 21 -12.26 29.15 -9.74
CA THR A 21 -13.59 28.65 -10.16
C THR A 21 -14.24 27.87 -9.03
N TRP A 22 -13.49 26.93 -8.42
CA TRP A 22 -13.97 26.18 -7.25
C TRP A 22 -14.36 27.09 -6.08
N TRP A 23 -13.57 28.13 -5.80
CA TRP A 23 -13.83 29.05 -4.70
C TRP A 23 -15.08 29.91 -4.95
N GLU A 24 -15.30 30.38 -6.18
CA GLU A 24 -16.48 31.17 -6.56
C GLU A 24 -17.78 30.36 -6.47
N GLU A 25 -17.72 29.05 -6.69
CA GLU A 25 -18.85 28.12 -6.56
C GLU A 25 -19.06 27.61 -5.12
N CYS A 26 -18.09 27.82 -4.23
CA CYS A 26 -18.13 27.32 -2.86
C CYS A 26 -19.07 28.18 -1.98
N PRO A 27 -20.12 27.60 -1.38
CA PRO A 27 -21.02 28.37 -0.52
C PRO A 27 -20.31 28.82 0.76
N SER A 28 -20.54 30.07 1.17
CA SER A 28 -20.10 30.57 2.48
C SER A 28 -20.57 29.68 3.60
N GLN A 29 -19.74 29.56 4.62
CA GLN A 29 -19.95 28.67 5.72
C GLN A 29 -20.87 29.34 6.76
N PRO A 30 -21.86 28.61 7.34
CA PRO A 30 -22.72 29.20 8.36
C PRO A 30 -21.90 29.47 9.63
N GLY A 31 -21.81 30.75 10.01
CA GLY A 31 -21.14 31.24 11.21
C GLY A 31 -20.86 32.75 11.17
N GLU A 32 -20.62 33.36 12.33
CA GLU A 32 -20.15 34.74 12.44
C GLU A 32 -18.63 34.75 12.62
N TYR A 33 -17.93 35.51 11.77
CA TYR A 33 -16.48 35.65 11.76
C TYR A 33 -16.10 37.01 12.32
N GLN A 34 -15.45 37.04 13.49
CA GLN A 34 -15.07 38.27 14.17
C GLN A 34 -13.55 38.35 14.31
N LEU A 35 -12.95 39.36 13.66
CA LEU A 35 -11.54 39.70 13.88
C LEU A 35 -11.37 40.29 15.28
N LEU A 36 -10.44 39.72 16.03
CA LEU A 36 -10.02 40.17 17.35
C LEU A 36 -8.60 40.78 17.26
N SER A 37 -8.22 41.57 18.26
CA SER A 37 -6.83 41.97 18.45
C SER A 37 -6.20 41.09 19.53
N SER A 38 -5.08 40.45 19.22
CA SER A 38 -4.23 39.79 20.22
C SER A 38 -3.62 40.81 21.18
N MET A 39 -3.05 40.32 22.29
CA MET A 39 -2.27 41.15 23.22
C MET A 39 -0.99 41.71 22.57
N SER A 40 -0.46 41.04 21.54
CA SER A 40 0.62 41.54 20.70
C SER A 40 0.19 42.56 19.62
N GLY A 41 -1.10 42.88 19.53
CA GLY A 41 -1.67 43.83 18.55
C GLY A 41 -1.85 43.24 17.15
N LEU A 42 -1.68 41.92 16.98
CA LEU A 42 -1.88 41.23 15.72
C LEU A 42 -3.33 40.72 15.59
N PRO A 43 -3.89 40.63 14.37
CA PRO A 43 -5.22 40.06 14.17
C PRO A 43 -5.32 38.60 14.65
N ASP A 44 -6.39 38.30 15.37
CA ASP A 44 -6.83 36.94 15.68
C ASP A 44 -8.27 36.78 15.14
N LEU A 45 -8.78 35.56 15.10
CA LEU A 45 -10.11 35.27 14.55
C LEU A 45 -10.92 34.44 15.54
N GLU A 46 -12.09 34.96 15.92
CA GLU A 46 -13.14 34.21 16.60
C GLU A 46 -14.23 33.83 15.60
N ILE A 47 -14.66 32.59 15.64
CA ILE A 47 -15.72 32.06 14.78
C ILE A 47 -16.82 31.50 15.69
N GLU A 48 -18.03 32.02 15.53
CA GLU A 48 -19.24 31.50 16.19
C GLU A 48 -20.05 30.67 15.19
N ARG A 49 -20.25 29.38 15.48
CA ARG A 49 -20.99 28.43 14.62
C ARG A 49 -22.43 28.21 15.12
N PRO A 50 -23.36 27.78 14.23
CA PRO A 50 -24.73 27.42 14.62
C PRO A 50 -24.74 26.44 15.80
N GLY A 51 -25.46 26.78 16.87
CA GLY A 51 -25.46 26.03 18.12
C GLY A 51 -24.58 26.61 19.24
N GLY A 52 -23.98 27.80 19.04
CA GLY A 52 -23.29 28.57 20.09
C GLY A 52 -21.84 28.16 20.35
N TRP A 53 -21.23 27.40 19.43
CA TRP A 53 -19.82 27.01 19.52
C TRP A 53 -18.92 28.16 19.10
N ARG A 54 -18.04 28.61 19.99
CA ARG A 54 -17.03 29.64 19.71
C ARG A 54 -15.64 29.04 19.61
N ILE A 55 -14.94 29.37 18.54
CA ILE A 55 -13.58 28.88 18.26
C ILE A 55 -12.69 30.09 18.02
N ILE A 56 -11.59 30.17 18.78
CA ILE A 56 -10.52 31.14 18.53
C ILE A 56 -9.40 30.40 17.80
N LEU A 57 -8.94 30.96 16.68
CA LEU A 57 -7.99 30.30 15.80
C LEU A 57 -6.56 30.30 16.37
N TYR A 58 -6.12 31.42 16.96
CA TYR A 58 -4.74 31.59 17.43
C TYR A 58 -4.65 31.82 18.95
N ASN A 59 -3.43 31.84 19.48
CA ASN A 59 -3.19 32.20 20.88
C ASN A 59 -3.39 33.72 21.06
N ARG A 60 -4.14 34.12 22.10
CA ARG A 60 -4.41 35.52 22.46
C ARG A 60 -3.15 36.31 22.81
N GLU A 61 -2.07 35.67 23.22
CA GLU A 61 -0.80 36.36 23.52
C GLU A 61 -0.04 36.75 22.25
N ASN A 62 0.31 35.76 21.41
CA ASN A 62 1.01 36.00 20.15
C ASN A 62 0.72 34.88 19.12
N PRO A 63 0.03 35.19 17.99
CA PRO A 63 -0.27 34.22 16.94
C PRO A 63 0.96 33.57 16.27
N PHE A 64 2.14 34.18 16.38
CA PHE A 64 3.37 33.70 15.73
C PHE A 64 4.24 32.78 16.58
N GLU A 65 4.06 32.75 17.89
CA GLU A 65 5.05 32.16 18.81
C GLU A 65 5.08 30.63 18.70
N ALA A 66 3.94 29.97 18.89
CA ALA A 66 3.82 28.52 18.78
C ALA A 66 4.26 27.98 17.40
N MET A 67 3.93 28.71 16.34
CA MET A 67 4.34 28.35 14.97
C MET A 67 5.84 28.53 14.74
N ARG A 68 6.45 29.59 15.29
CA ARG A 68 7.91 29.80 15.20
C ARG A 68 8.67 28.72 15.95
N GLU A 69 8.21 28.30 17.13
CA GLU A 69 8.79 27.17 17.86
C GLU A 69 8.69 25.87 17.07
N GLU A 70 7.52 25.57 16.47
CA GLU A 70 7.32 24.36 15.64
C GLU A 70 8.25 24.32 14.41
N LEU A 71 8.57 25.49 13.85
CA LEU A 71 9.38 25.63 12.63
C LEU A 71 10.84 25.98 12.87
N ALA A 72 11.25 26.22 14.12
CA ALA A 72 12.60 26.69 14.48
C ALA A 72 13.71 25.77 13.95
N ASP A 73 13.50 24.46 14.01
CA ASP A 73 14.47 23.44 13.58
C ASP A 73 14.17 22.88 12.17
N ARG A 74 13.27 23.53 11.40
CA ARG A 74 12.89 23.05 10.05
C ARG A 74 13.55 23.86 8.95
N SER A 75 14.09 23.17 7.95
CA SER A 75 14.62 23.78 6.72
C SER A 75 13.69 23.57 5.53
N PHE A 76 13.62 24.59 4.65
CA PHE A 76 12.80 24.62 3.43
C PHE A 76 13.68 24.83 2.18
N PRO A 77 14.44 23.80 1.76
CA PRO A 77 15.46 23.97 0.74
C PRO A 77 14.86 24.09 -0.66
N LYS A 78 15.68 24.58 -1.60
CA LYS A 78 15.34 24.68 -3.02
C LYS A 78 14.95 23.30 -3.59
N GLY A 79 13.93 23.28 -4.45
CA GLY A 79 13.46 22.03 -5.08
C GLY A 79 12.62 21.14 -4.17
N SER A 80 12.21 21.65 -3.00
CA SER A 80 11.28 21.01 -2.07
C SER A 80 9.90 21.66 -2.14
N LEU A 81 8.89 20.99 -1.58
CA LEU A 81 7.50 21.43 -1.57
C LEU A 81 6.94 21.45 -0.14
N THR A 82 6.03 22.37 0.11
CA THR A 82 5.22 22.39 1.34
C THR A 82 3.74 22.42 1.00
N PHE A 83 2.92 21.61 1.64
CA PHE A 83 1.45 21.72 1.61
C PHE A 83 0.95 22.19 2.98
N LEU A 84 0.14 23.25 2.97
CA LEU A 84 -0.53 23.79 4.15
C LEU A 84 -2.02 23.49 4.05
N PHE A 85 -2.52 22.64 4.94
CA PHE A 85 -3.93 22.29 5.08
C PHE A 85 -4.57 23.22 6.11
N GLY A 86 -5.30 24.21 5.59
CA GLY A 86 -5.72 25.41 6.30
C GLY A 86 -4.72 26.54 6.13
N LEU A 87 -5.19 27.69 5.64
CA LEU A 87 -4.42 28.93 5.59
C LEU A 87 -4.61 29.74 6.88
N GLY A 88 -5.82 29.69 7.44
CA GLY A 88 -6.21 30.59 8.53
C GLY A 88 -6.05 32.05 8.11
N LEU A 89 -5.50 32.89 8.99
CA LEU A 89 -5.12 34.27 8.66
C LEU A 89 -3.78 34.37 7.91
N GLY A 90 -3.08 33.28 7.61
CA GLY A 90 -1.91 33.27 6.72
C GLY A 90 -0.53 33.36 7.37
N TYR A 91 -0.44 33.34 8.71
CA TYR A 91 0.83 33.52 9.43
C TYR A 91 1.89 32.46 9.14
N ARG A 92 1.53 31.18 9.06
CA ARG A 92 2.48 30.09 8.76
C ARG A 92 3.03 30.23 7.33
N ALA A 93 2.16 30.52 6.36
CA ALA A 93 2.55 30.75 4.97
C ALA A 93 3.58 31.88 4.88
N LEU A 94 3.32 33.02 5.52
CA LEU A 94 4.25 34.15 5.54
C LEU A 94 5.60 33.80 6.18
N HIS A 95 5.58 33.05 7.28
CA HIS A 95 6.83 32.67 7.93
C HIS A 95 7.67 31.75 7.05
N ILE A 96 7.06 30.72 6.45
CA ILE A 96 7.76 29.80 5.53
C ILE A 96 8.33 30.58 4.34
N LEU A 97 7.55 31.48 3.73
CA LEU A 97 8.00 32.34 2.63
C LEU A 97 9.23 33.19 3.03
N SER A 98 9.36 33.57 4.31
CA SER A 98 10.47 34.38 4.81
C SER A 98 11.77 33.61 5.09
N ILE A 99 11.68 32.29 5.32
CA ILE A 99 12.84 31.45 5.70
C ILE A 99 13.21 30.42 4.63
N MET A 100 12.38 30.22 3.60
CA MET A 100 12.65 29.25 2.55
C MET A 100 13.69 29.72 1.53
N GLU A 101 14.34 28.76 0.89
CA GLU A 101 15.27 29.03 -0.21
C GLU A 101 14.54 29.31 -1.53
N THR A 102 15.19 30.09 -2.40
CA THR A 102 14.65 30.39 -3.74
C THR A 102 14.48 29.12 -4.57
N GLY A 103 13.25 28.83 -5.00
CA GLY A 103 12.88 27.62 -5.74
C GLY A 103 12.22 26.53 -4.90
N HIS A 104 11.91 26.81 -3.63
CA HIS A 104 10.89 26.09 -2.86
C HIS A 104 9.48 26.56 -3.28
N ALA A 105 8.48 25.67 -3.29
CA ALA A 105 7.09 26.03 -3.56
C ALA A 105 6.13 25.58 -2.46
N VAL A 106 5.11 26.39 -2.18
CA VAL A 106 4.14 26.22 -1.11
C VAL A 106 2.74 26.11 -1.71
N PHE A 107 2.07 24.99 -1.45
CA PHE A 107 0.70 24.70 -1.82
C PHE A 107 -0.24 25.01 -0.65
N ILE A 108 -1.29 25.80 -0.91
CA ILE A 108 -2.33 26.12 0.06
C ILE A 108 -3.58 25.30 -0.26
N VAL A 109 -4.09 24.62 0.76
CA VAL A 109 -5.35 23.85 0.73
C VAL A 109 -6.27 24.45 1.78
N GLU A 110 -7.05 25.46 1.40
CA GLU A 110 -8.04 26.12 2.26
C GLU A 110 -9.44 25.87 1.70
N ARG A 111 -10.32 25.32 2.54
CA ARG A 111 -11.68 24.93 2.15
C ARG A 111 -12.73 25.94 2.61
N ASP A 112 -12.46 26.72 3.65
CA ASP A 112 -13.40 27.73 4.14
C ASP A 112 -13.25 29.02 3.31
N PRO A 113 -14.24 29.36 2.47
CA PRO A 113 -14.14 30.49 1.54
C PRO A 113 -14.08 31.84 2.25
N ASP A 114 -14.60 31.92 3.49
CA ASP A 114 -14.66 33.15 4.27
C ASP A 114 -13.31 33.39 4.99
N ILE A 115 -12.68 32.34 5.54
CA ILE A 115 -11.31 32.40 6.08
C ILE A 115 -10.32 32.79 4.97
N LEU A 116 -10.43 32.16 3.80
CA LEU A 116 -9.58 32.48 2.65
C LEU A 116 -9.72 33.95 2.26
N ARG A 117 -10.94 34.47 2.17
CA ARG A 117 -11.21 35.87 1.86
C ARG A 117 -10.55 36.82 2.87
N LEU A 118 -10.64 36.49 4.16
CA LEU A 118 -10.02 37.28 5.24
C LEU A 118 -8.50 37.31 5.08
N ALA A 119 -7.86 36.16 4.88
CA ALA A 119 -6.41 36.06 4.69
C ALA A 119 -5.92 36.90 3.49
N LEU A 120 -6.60 36.78 2.35
CA LEU A 120 -6.27 37.53 1.13
C LEU A 120 -6.57 39.04 1.24
N THR A 121 -7.38 39.45 2.22
CA THR A 121 -7.62 40.86 2.53
C THR A 121 -6.54 41.42 3.45
N LEU A 122 -6.06 40.61 4.40
CA LEU A 122 -5.02 41.00 5.35
C LEU A 122 -3.63 41.08 4.71
N HIS A 123 -3.32 40.18 3.78
CA HIS A 123 -1.98 40.03 3.23
C HIS A 123 -1.96 40.06 1.69
N ASP A 124 -0.96 40.72 1.11
CA ASP A 124 -0.71 40.68 -0.33
C ASP A 124 0.26 39.53 -0.65
N TYR A 125 -0.25 38.53 -1.36
CA TYR A 125 0.49 37.36 -1.87
C TYR A 125 0.68 37.41 -3.39
N SER A 126 0.28 38.52 -4.04
CA SER A 126 0.10 38.56 -5.49
C SER A 126 1.40 38.39 -6.26
N ALA A 127 2.55 38.73 -5.68
CA ALA A 127 3.87 38.52 -6.29
C ALA A 127 4.28 37.03 -6.24
N GLU A 128 4.10 36.38 -5.10
CA GLU A 128 4.45 34.98 -4.87
C GLU A 128 3.56 34.04 -5.69
N ILE A 129 2.28 34.37 -5.83
CA ILE A 129 1.34 33.64 -6.70
C ILE A 129 1.77 33.73 -8.16
N ARG A 130 2.06 34.93 -8.69
CA ARG A 130 2.50 35.12 -10.09
C ARG A 130 3.81 34.39 -10.41
N LYS A 131 4.72 34.29 -9.44
CA LYS A 131 5.97 33.54 -9.57
C LYS A 131 5.78 32.02 -9.51
N GLY A 132 4.59 31.53 -9.18
CA GLY A 132 4.32 30.11 -8.97
C GLY A 132 5.01 29.54 -7.72
N ILE A 133 5.31 30.41 -6.75
CA ILE A 133 5.92 30.03 -5.46
C ILE A 133 4.83 29.67 -4.48
N LEU A 134 3.75 30.46 -4.41
CA LEU A 134 2.56 30.17 -3.60
C LEU A 134 1.42 29.74 -4.53
N ILE A 135 0.97 28.49 -4.39
CA ILE A 135 0.01 27.87 -5.31
C ILE A 135 -1.23 27.46 -4.53
N PHE A 136 -2.40 27.93 -4.93
CA PHE A 136 -3.66 27.52 -4.30
C PHE A 136 -4.20 26.29 -5.01
N ALA A 137 -4.31 25.18 -4.29
CA ALA A 137 -4.76 23.91 -4.82
C ALA A 137 -6.25 23.71 -4.54
N VAL A 138 -6.98 23.18 -5.52
CA VAL A 138 -8.37 22.76 -5.33
C VAL A 138 -8.42 21.75 -4.17
N PRO A 139 -9.19 21.99 -3.09
CA PRO A 139 -9.23 21.14 -1.91
C PRO A 139 -10.11 19.90 -2.14
N GLU A 140 -9.76 19.15 -3.17
CA GLU A 140 -10.39 17.91 -3.57
C GLU A 140 -9.33 16.83 -3.71
N GLN A 141 -9.67 15.60 -3.29
CA GLN A 141 -8.76 14.48 -3.26
C GLN A 141 -8.10 14.22 -4.63
N GLN A 142 -8.85 14.36 -5.73
CA GLN A 142 -8.34 14.10 -7.08
C GLN A 142 -7.33 15.16 -7.53
N ALA A 143 -7.62 16.43 -7.27
CA ALA A 143 -6.74 17.54 -7.66
C ALA A 143 -5.40 17.46 -6.92
N LEU A 144 -5.44 17.27 -5.60
CA LEU A 144 -4.23 17.15 -4.78
C LEU A 144 -3.38 15.95 -5.19
N ARG A 145 -4.03 14.83 -5.50
CA ARG A 145 -3.32 13.64 -5.95
C ARG A 145 -2.59 13.84 -7.28
N ARG A 146 -3.21 14.53 -8.26
CA ARG A 146 -2.54 14.87 -9.53
C ARG A 146 -1.29 15.70 -9.28
N VAL A 147 -1.39 16.71 -8.42
CA VAL A 147 -0.23 17.53 -8.02
C VAL A 147 0.86 16.68 -7.40
N ILE A 148 0.54 15.82 -6.42
CA ILE A 148 1.54 14.94 -5.77
C ILE A 148 2.19 14.00 -6.79
N HIS A 149 1.40 13.42 -7.69
CA HIS A 149 1.91 12.51 -8.71
C HIS A 149 2.81 13.22 -9.73
N GLU A 150 2.40 14.39 -10.25
CA GLU A 150 3.20 15.21 -11.16
C GLU A 150 4.51 15.70 -10.52
N LYS A 151 4.49 15.90 -9.19
CA LYS A 151 5.65 16.35 -8.42
C LYS A 151 6.40 15.23 -7.72
N ASN A 152 6.10 13.96 -8.01
CA ASN A 152 6.72 12.82 -7.33
C ASN A 152 8.25 12.83 -7.40
N GLY A 153 8.84 13.34 -8.50
CA GLY A 153 10.28 13.51 -8.65
C GLY A 153 10.93 14.40 -7.59
N VAL A 154 10.15 15.26 -6.91
CA VAL A 154 10.65 16.01 -5.74
C VAL A 154 11.01 15.07 -4.60
N LEU A 155 10.31 13.95 -4.40
CA LEU A 155 10.66 12.97 -3.36
C LEU A 155 11.99 12.26 -3.65
N LEU A 156 12.51 12.35 -4.88
CA LEU A 156 13.86 11.91 -5.22
C LEU A 156 14.92 12.96 -4.95
N THR A 157 14.58 14.26 -4.90
CA THR A 157 15.55 15.39 -4.93
C THR A 157 15.42 16.41 -3.80
N GLY A 158 14.35 16.37 -3.02
CA GLY A 158 14.01 17.34 -2.00
C GLY A 158 13.02 16.76 -0.99
N ARG A 159 12.38 17.63 -0.21
CA ARG A 159 11.41 17.27 0.83
C ARG A 159 9.99 17.65 0.42
N ILE A 160 9.02 16.86 0.87
CA ILE A 160 7.62 17.29 0.90
C ILE A 160 7.24 17.46 2.37
N HIS A 161 6.92 18.70 2.75
CA HIS A 161 6.39 19.02 4.07
C HIS A 161 4.86 19.07 3.99
N LEU A 162 4.18 18.38 4.89
CA LEU A 162 2.72 18.45 5.02
C LEU A 162 2.42 19.01 6.41
N PHE A 163 1.65 20.09 6.47
CA PHE A 163 1.21 20.71 7.72
C PHE A 163 -0.31 20.78 7.75
N LEU A 164 -0.89 20.43 8.91
CA LEU A 164 -2.30 20.58 9.20
C LEU A 164 -2.44 21.56 10.37
N GLU A 165 -3.16 22.66 10.15
CA GLU A 165 -3.37 23.65 11.21
C GLU A 165 -4.29 23.11 12.32
N ASP A 166 -3.98 23.46 13.56
CA ASP A 166 -4.69 22.96 14.75
C ASP A 166 -6.16 23.40 14.80
N PHE A 167 -6.48 24.58 14.28
CA PHE A 167 -7.87 25.03 14.15
C PHE A 167 -8.61 24.24 13.06
N THR A 168 -7.96 23.94 11.93
CA THR A 168 -8.53 23.11 10.85
C THR A 168 -8.88 21.73 11.37
N ARG A 169 -8.01 21.13 12.20
CA ARG A 169 -8.26 19.81 12.82
C ARG A 169 -9.54 19.78 13.65
N ARG A 170 -9.92 20.90 14.28
CA ARG A 170 -11.11 21.02 15.13
C ARG A 170 -12.37 21.39 14.34
N MET A 171 -12.22 22.05 13.20
CA MET A 171 -13.32 22.66 12.46
C MET A 171 -13.76 21.88 11.23
N ASP A 172 -12.81 21.26 10.51
CA ASP A 172 -13.08 20.65 9.22
C ASP A 172 -12.47 19.26 9.11
N THR A 173 -13.30 18.26 9.45
CA THR A 173 -12.96 16.85 9.33
C THR A 173 -12.59 16.47 7.89
N GLN A 174 -13.14 17.14 6.88
CA GLN A 174 -12.85 16.80 5.49
C GLN A 174 -11.43 17.23 5.07
N THR A 175 -10.97 18.42 5.49
CA THR A 175 -9.57 18.82 5.27
C THR A 175 -8.59 17.91 6.02
N VAL A 176 -8.95 17.40 7.20
CA VAL A 176 -8.16 16.37 7.89
C VAL A 176 -8.05 15.09 7.06
N ILE A 177 -9.16 14.62 6.47
CA ILE A 177 -9.16 13.44 5.59
C ILE A 177 -8.27 13.68 4.36
N LEU A 178 -8.32 14.86 3.75
CA LEU A 178 -7.46 15.22 2.62
C LEU A 178 -5.97 15.23 3.01
N HIS A 179 -5.63 15.82 4.16
CA HIS A 179 -4.28 15.80 4.70
C HIS A 179 -3.76 14.38 4.89
N ASP A 180 -4.52 13.53 5.59
CA ASP A 180 -4.11 12.16 5.88
C ASP A 180 -3.97 11.32 4.61
N THR A 181 -4.84 11.57 3.62
CA THR A 181 -4.73 10.93 2.30
C THR A 181 -3.44 11.34 1.60
N CYS A 182 -3.11 12.63 1.56
CA CYS A 182 -1.88 13.12 0.96
C CYS A 182 -0.63 12.57 1.67
N LEU A 183 -0.65 12.53 3.00
CA LEU A 183 0.43 11.97 3.82
C LEU A 183 0.67 10.49 3.51
N ARG A 184 -0.40 9.70 3.39
CA ARG A 184 -0.30 8.28 3.01
C ARG A 184 0.29 8.13 1.61
N GLN A 185 -0.15 8.94 0.64
CA GLN A 185 0.35 8.90 -0.73
C GLN A 185 1.82 9.28 -0.83
N THR A 186 2.25 10.36 -0.15
CA THR A 186 3.67 10.75 -0.14
C THR A 186 4.53 9.67 0.51
N ASN A 187 4.06 9.07 1.61
CA ASN A 187 4.76 7.96 2.25
C ASN A 187 4.87 6.74 1.33
N ALA A 188 3.80 6.38 0.62
CA ALA A 188 3.82 5.26 -0.33
C ALA A 188 4.81 5.49 -1.48
N ILE A 189 4.82 6.69 -2.07
CA ILE A 189 5.78 7.05 -3.13
C ILE A 189 7.22 7.00 -2.57
N GLN A 190 7.44 7.49 -1.35
CA GLN A 190 8.75 7.47 -0.71
C GLN A 190 9.23 6.05 -0.41
N VAL A 191 8.36 5.14 0.02
CA VAL A 191 8.68 3.72 0.18
C VAL A 191 9.12 3.10 -1.15
N ASN A 192 8.39 3.36 -2.23
CA ASN A 192 8.75 2.85 -3.56
C ASN A 192 10.12 3.39 -4.02
N TYR A 193 10.39 4.69 -3.83
CA TYR A 193 11.70 5.24 -4.15
C TYR A 193 12.81 4.67 -3.27
N ASN A 194 12.56 4.46 -1.98
CA ASN A 194 13.54 3.82 -1.10
C ASN A 194 13.90 2.42 -1.61
N THR A 195 12.92 1.64 -2.08
CA THR A 195 13.17 0.33 -2.72
C THR A 195 14.02 0.48 -3.96
N VAL A 196 13.68 1.39 -4.90
CA VAL A 196 14.48 1.63 -6.11
C VAL A 196 15.90 2.06 -5.76
N ILE A 197 16.08 2.87 -4.73
CA ILE A 197 17.41 3.35 -4.34
C ILE A 197 18.24 2.25 -3.66
N GLN A 198 17.63 1.43 -2.79
CA GLN A 198 18.31 0.35 -2.08
C GLN A 198 18.61 -0.84 -3.01
N GLU A 199 17.62 -1.24 -3.80
CA GLU A 199 17.64 -2.45 -4.63
C GLU A 199 17.95 -2.17 -6.11
N GLY A 200 18.13 -0.91 -6.52
CA GLY A 200 18.30 -0.52 -7.93
C GLY A 200 19.45 -1.24 -8.64
N GLY A 201 20.58 -1.47 -7.96
CA GLY A 201 21.69 -2.24 -8.52
C GLY A 201 21.33 -3.71 -8.78
N LYS A 202 20.47 -4.30 -7.94
CA LYS A 202 19.92 -5.66 -8.10
C LYS A 202 18.91 -5.70 -9.24
N ILE A 203 17.98 -4.75 -9.29
CA ILE A 203 16.98 -4.62 -10.38
C ILE A 203 17.70 -4.56 -11.73
N ILE A 204 18.69 -3.69 -11.86
CA ILE A 204 19.48 -3.58 -13.09
C ILE A 204 20.21 -4.89 -13.42
N ARG A 205 20.85 -5.50 -12.42
CA ARG A 205 21.57 -6.75 -12.61
C ARG A 205 20.63 -7.82 -13.17
N ASN A 206 19.44 -7.94 -12.59
CA ASN A 206 18.41 -8.85 -13.07
C ASN A 206 18.03 -8.54 -14.51
N GLU A 207 17.81 -7.26 -14.86
CA GLU A 207 17.50 -6.87 -16.22
C GLU A 207 18.61 -7.24 -17.22
N LEU A 208 19.87 -7.04 -16.86
CA LEU A 208 21.02 -7.42 -17.71
C LEU A 208 21.09 -8.95 -17.87
N GLU A 209 20.95 -9.71 -16.80
CA GLU A 209 20.97 -11.19 -16.85
C GLU A 209 19.80 -11.75 -17.65
N ASN A 210 18.63 -11.13 -17.54
CA ASN A 210 17.42 -11.51 -18.26
C ASN A 210 17.39 -11.02 -19.70
N LEU A 211 18.21 -10.01 -20.04
CA LEU A 211 18.18 -9.32 -21.32
C LEU A 211 18.22 -10.32 -22.49
N PRO A 212 19.14 -11.30 -22.58
CA PRO A 212 19.17 -12.22 -23.71
C PRO A 212 17.86 -13.00 -23.89
N LYS A 213 17.29 -13.53 -22.79
CA LYS A 213 16.03 -14.29 -22.83
C LYS A 213 14.83 -13.40 -23.14
N THR A 214 14.82 -12.18 -22.60
CA THR A 214 13.76 -11.18 -22.76
C THR A 214 13.58 -10.78 -24.23
N LEU A 215 14.68 -10.60 -24.97
CA LEU A 215 14.64 -10.27 -26.41
C LEU A 215 13.97 -11.34 -27.27
N LEU A 216 13.99 -12.59 -26.80
CA LEU A 216 13.38 -13.73 -27.48
C LEU A 216 11.90 -13.91 -27.09
N GLY A 217 11.40 -13.08 -26.17
CA GLY A 217 10.02 -13.08 -25.72
C GLY A 217 9.03 -12.46 -26.72
N TRP A 218 7.77 -12.49 -26.33
CA TRP A 218 6.64 -11.98 -27.09
C TRP A 218 6.19 -10.63 -26.52
N SER A 219 5.76 -9.74 -27.41
CA SER A 219 5.11 -8.49 -27.04
C SER A 219 3.71 -8.78 -26.49
N PRO A 220 3.32 -8.18 -25.35
CA PRO A 220 1.94 -8.18 -24.89
C PRO A 220 0.96 -7.57 -25.90
N GLU A 221 1.43 -6.77 -26.88
CA GLU A 221 0.57 -6.24 -27.94
C GLU A 221 -0.07 -7.32 -28.80
N GLY A 222 0.58 -8.47 -28.95
CA GLY A 222 -0.04 -9.58 -29.68
C GLY A 222 -1.36 -10.04 -29.04
N LEU A 223 -1.55 -9.77 -27.75
CA LEU A 223 -2.79 -10.04 -27.02
C LEU A 223 -3.88 -8.99 -27.29
N LEU A 224 -3.56 -7.85 -27.93
CA LEU A 224 -4.41 -6.64 -28.08
C LEU A 224 -5.45 -6.67 -29.20
N SER A 225 -5.75 -7.81 -29.81
CA SER A 225 -6.69 -7.86 -30.95
C SER A 225 -8.18 -7.63 -30.57
N GLY A 226 -8.46 -7.03 -29.41
CA GLY A 226 -9.82 -6.74 -28.93
C GLY A 226 -10.68 -8.00 -28.73
N THR A 227 -10.03 -9.15 -28.61
CA THR A 227 -10.65 -10.49 -28.68
C THR A 227 -11.44 -10.88 -27.45
N PHE A 228 -11.19 -10.20 -26.33
CA PHE A 228 -11.99 -10.30 -25.11
C PHE A 228 -12.96 -9.15 -24.92
N ARG A 229 -13.21 -8.33 -25.97
CA ARG A 229 -14.24 -7.29 -25.90
C ARG A 229 -15.59 -7.87 -25.51
N ASN A 230 -16.18 -7.34 -24.44
CA ASN A 230 -17.46 -7.80 -23.86
C ASN A 230 -17.44 -9.25 -23.34
N ARG A 231 -16.27 -9.79 -23.01
CA ARG A 231 -16.13 -11.09 -22.37
C ARG A 231 -15.53 -10.95 -20.98
N PRO A 232 -15.91 -11.82 -20.03
CA PRO A 232 -15.36 -11.78 -18.69
C PRO A 232 -13.85 -12.08 -18.67
N ALA A 233 -13.17 -11.51 -17.69
CA ALA A 233 -11.84 -11.95 -17.26
C ALA A 233 -11.78 -12.01 -15.74
N ILE A 234 -11.24 -13.11 -15.19
CA ILE A 234 -11.05 -13.32 -13.75
C ILE A 234 -9.57 -13.10 -13.43
N ILE A 235 -9.31 -12.17 -12.51
CA ILE A 235 -8.00 -11.92 -11.92
C ILE A 235 -7.95 -12.67 -10.58
N VAL A 236 -6.99 -13.58 -10.45
CA VAL A 236 -6.80 -14.41 -9.27
C VAL A 236 -5.54 -13.96 -8.52
N ALA A 237 -5.73 -13.37 -7.35
CA ALA A 237 -4.66 -12.97 -6.44
C ALA A 237 -4.50 -13.99 -5.28
N THR A 238 -3.47 -13.82 -4.44
CA THR A 238 -3.07 -14.79 -3.39
C THR A 238 -3.64 -14.53 -1.99
N GLY A 239 -4.61 -13.63 -1.87
CA GLY A 239 -5.21 -13.29 -0.59
C GLY A 239 -5.85 -14.51 0.11
N PRO A 240 -5.84 -14.55 1.45
CA PRO A 240 -6.42 -15.64 2.23
C PRO A 240 -7.84 -16.04 1.84
N SER A 241 -8.68 -15.06 1.48
CA SER A 241 -10.07 -15.28 1.10
C SER A 241 -10.25 -16.21 -0.10
N LEU A 242 -9.25 -16.34 -0.98
CA LEU A 242 -9.28 -17.25 -2.13
C LEU A 242 -9.60 -18.69 -1.71
N GLN A 243 -9.23 -19.09 -0.49
CA GLN A 243 -9.53 -20.41 0.07
C GLN A 243 -11.02 -20.75 0.01
N LYS A 244 -11.89 -19.74 0.13
CA LYS A 244 -13.36 -19.90 0.15
C LYS A 244 -13.91 -20.41 -1.18
N ASN A 245 -13.30 -20.01 -2.30
CA ASN A 245 -13.92 -20.17 -3.61
C ASN A 245 -12.98 -20.69 -4.71
N ILE A 246 -11.71 -20.99 -4.39
CA ILE A 246 -10.73 -21.53 -5.35
C ILE A 246 -11.21 -22.76 -6.12
N HIS A 247 -11.95 -23.66 -5.46
CA HIS A 247 -12.45 -24.90 -6.04
C HIS A 247 -13.48 -24.66 -7.16
N LEU A 248 -14.15 -23.50 -7.17
CA LEU A 248 -15.15 -23.11 -8.17
C LEU A 248 -14.51 -22.65 -9.49
N LEU A 249 -13.27 -22.14 -9.45
CA LEU A 249 -12.57 -21.62 -10.64
C LEU A 249 -12.38 -22.70 -11.72
N ARG A 250 -12.41 -23.98 -11.37
CA ARG A 250 -12.41 -25.10 -12.33
C ARG A 250 -13.52 -24.96 -13.37
N GLN A 251 -14.69 -24.47 -12.98
CA GLN A 251 -15.86 -24.32 -13.85
C GLN A 251 -15.75 -23.16 -14.85
N ALA A 252 -14.81 -22.24 -14.60
CA ALA A 252 -14.54 -21.06 -15.41
C ALA A 252 -13.57 -21.35 -16.57
N GLN A 253 -12.74 -22.40 -16.44
CA GLN A 253 -11.76 -22.77 -17.45
C GLN A 253 -12.43 -23.03 -18.80
N GLY A 254 -11.87 -22.45 -19.86
CA GLY A 254 -12.42 -22.56 -21.21
C GLY A 254 -13.66 -21.70 -21.48
N LYS A 255 -14.12 -20.88 -20.53
CA LYS A 255 -15.28 -19.97 -20.71
C LYS A 255 -14.97 -18.49 -20.50
N THR A 256 -13.89 -18.20 -19.78
CA THR A 256 -13.42 -16.85 -19.47
C THR A 256 -11.91 -16.84 -19.48
N LEU A 257 -11.30 -15.66 -19.62
CA LEU A 257 -9.87 -15.50 -19.40
C LEU A 257 -9.58 -15.55 -17.90
N ILE A 258 -8.67 -16.42 -17.46
CA ILE A 258 -8.18 -16.48 -16.08
C ILE A 258 -6.73 -15.98 -16.05
N ILE A 259 -6.51 -14.85 -15.39
CA ILE A 259 -5.18 -14.26 -15.19
C ILE A 259 -4.82 -14.42 -13.71
N ALA A 260 -3.78 -15.19 -13.41
CA ALA A 260 -3.36 -15.43 -12.03
C ALA A 260 -2.02 -14.75 -11.72
N VAL A 261 -1.87 -14.24 -10.50
CA VAL A 261 -0.55 -13.88 -9.97
C VAL A 261 0.24 -15.17 -9.70
N ALA A 262 1.54 -15.18 -9.98
CA ALA A 262 2.34 -16.40 -9.93
C ALA A 262 2.37 -17.07 -8.55
N GLN A 263 2.29 -16.29 -7.47
CA GLN A 263 2.24 -16.83 -6.11
C GLN A 263 0.98 -17.69 -5.85
N ALA A 264 -0.10 -17.52 -6.63
CA ALA A 264 -1.32 -18.33 -6.51
C ALA A 264 -1.21 -19.66 -7.25
N LEU A 265 -0.24 -19.78 -8.16
CA LEU A 265 -0.16 -20.88 -9.11
C LEU A 265 -0.02 -22.24 -8.42
N ARG A 266 0.80 -22.32 -7.36
CA ARG A 266 1.01 -23.54 -6.58
C ARG A 266 -0.32 -24.13 -6.09
N VAL A 267 -1.15 -23.29 -5.49
CA VAL A 267 -2.44 -23.71 -4.93
C VAL A 267 -3.48 -23.93 -6.04
N LEU A 268 -3.53 -23.05 -7.04
CA LEU A 268 -4.45 -23.21 -8.19
C LEU A 268 -4.27 -24.56 -8.86
N LEU A 269 -3.01 -24.94 -9.13
CA LEU A 269 -2.71 -26.23 -9.69
C LEU A 269 -3.21 -27.36 -8.78
N ALA A 270 -2.97 -27.35 -7.47
CA ALA A 270 -3.47 -28.39 -6.57
C ALA A 270 -5.01 -28.57 -6.57
N TYR A 271 -5.76 -27.51 -6.91
CA TYR A 271 -7.22 -27.56 -7.10
C TYR A 271 -7.66 -27.85 -8.55
N ASP A 272 -6.74 -28.31 -9.41
CA ASP A 272 -6.92 -28.53 -10.85
C ASP A 272 -7.40 -27.28 -11.62
N VAL A 273 -6.98 -26.09 -11.15
CA VAL A 273 -7.19 -24.81 -11.83
C VAL A 273 -5.92 -24.41 -12.57
N ARG A 274 -6.00 -24.36 -13.89
CA ARG A 274 -4.95 -23.89 -14.80
C ARG A 274 -5.36 -22.48 -15.28
N PRO A 275 -4.70 -21.42 -14.80
CA PRO A 275 -4.91 -20.09 -15.36
C PRO A 275 -4.47 -20.03 -16.83
N ASP A 276 -5.08 -19.15 -17.61
CA ASP A 276 -4.70 -18.95 -19.01
C ASP A 276 -3.43 -18.11 -19.15
N ILE A 277 -3.20 -17.19 -18.22
CA ILE A 277 -1.97 -16.36 -18.15
C ILE A 277 -1.53 -16.27 -16.69
N ILE A 278 -0.23 -16.41 -16.46
CA ILE A 278 0.41 -16.18 -15.16
C ILE A 278 1.13 -14.83 -15.21
N CYS A 279 1.10 -14.05 -14.13
CA CYS A 279 1.84 -12.79 -14.00
C CYS A 279 2.92 -12.90 -12.92
N SER A 280 4.17 -12.50 -13.21
CA SER A 280 5.25 -12.38 -12.22
C SER A 280 6.22 -11.27 -12.59
N ILE A 281 6.39 -10.28 -11.70
CA ILE A 281 7.26 -9.11 -11.96
C ILE A 281 8.24 -8.80 -10.82
N ASP A 282 8.18 -9.53 -9.70
CA ASP A 282 8.97 -9.21 -8.51
C ASP A 282 10.44 -9.64 -8.67
N PHE A 283 11.35 -8.70 -8.39
CA PHE A 283 12.80 -8.84 -8.59
C PHE A 283 13.51 -9.63 -7.47
N GLY A 284 12.84 -9.88 -6.36
CA GLY A 284 13.40 -10.54 -5.19
C GLY A 284 13.54 -12.06 -5.35
N GLU A 285 14.56 -12.65 -4.70
CA GLU A 285 14.73 -14.10 -4.62
C GLU A 285 13.54 -14.81 -3.93
N PRO A 286 12.93 -14.26 -2.85
CA PRO A 286 11.76 -14.88 -2.24
C PRO A 286 10.63 -15.18 -3.24
N ASN A 287 10.37 -14.28 -4.19
CA ASN A 287 9.37 -14.51 -5.24
C ASN A 287 9.68 -15.74 -6.10
N TYR A 288 10.95 -15.93 -6.48
CA TYR A 288 11.34 -17.12 -7.24
C TYR A 288 11.16 -18.41 -6.42
N LEU A 289 11.59 -18.41 -5.16
CA LEU A 289 11.48 -19.56 -4.27
C LEU A 289 10.02 -20.00 -4.05
N GLU A 290 9.08 -19.05 -4.11
CA GLU A 290 7.64 -19.28 -3.95
C GLU A 290 6.97 -19.94 -5.16
N ILE A 291 7.57 -19.85 -6.35
CA ILE A 291 6.94 -20.30 -7.61
C ILE A 291 7.70 -21.41 -8.35
N LYS A 292 8.93 -21.74 -7.91
CA LYS A 292 9.84 -22.68 -8.61
C LYS A 292 9.27 -24.07 -8.85
N ASP A 293 8.47 -24.59 -7.92
CA ASP A 293 7.89 -25.93 -7.96
C ASP A 293 6.71 -25.99 -8.93
N ALA A 294 5.86 -24.97 -8.90
CA ALA A 294 4.74 -24.81 -9.82
C ALA A 294 5.22 -24.60 -11.26
N PHE A 295 6.38 -23.98 -11.46
CA PHE A 295 6.97 -23.78 -12.78
C PHE A 295 7.42 -25.09 -13.43
N ALA A 296 7.73 -26.12 -12.65
CA ALA A 296 8.08 -27.44 -13.18
C ALA A 296 6.92 -28.13 -13.92
N VAL A 297 5.68 -27.70 -13.68
CA VAL A 297 4.43 -28.26 -14.23
C VAL A 297 3.60 -27.25 -15.03
N ALA A 298 4.08 -26.01 -15.14
CA ALA A 298 3.41 -24.95 -15.86
C ALA A 298 3.82 -24.93 -17.34
N ASP A 299 2.84 -24.92 -18.23
CA ASP A 299 2.99 -24.80 -19.68
C ASP A 299 2.27 -23.56 -20.25
N MET A 300 1.66 -22.77 -19.39
CA MET A 300 0.85 -21.61 -19.75
C MET A 300 1.75 -20.46 -20.24
N PRO A 301 1.19 -19.36 -20.75
CA PRO A 301 1.94 -18.12 -20.92
C PRO A 301 2.27 -17.42 -19.60
N LEU A 302 3.50 -16.91 -19.48
CA LEU A 302 3.95 -16.05 -18.39
C LEU A 302 4.12 -14.62 -18.89
N LEU A 303 3.33 -13.71 -18.34
CA LEU A 303 3.55 -12.28 -18.41
C LEU A 303 4.58 -11.89 -17.34
N THR A 304 5.75 -11.40 -17.76
CA THR A 304 6.83 -11.01 -16.86
C THR A 304 7.47 -9.68 -17.23
N SER A 305 8.38 -9.20 -16.38
CA SER A 305 9.19 -8.00 -16.62
C SER A 305 10.68 -8.36 -16.67
N PRO A 306 11.52 -7.61 -17.40
CA PRO A 306 12.97 -7.80 -17.39
C PRO A 306 13.59 -7.78 -15.99
N GLN A 307 12.97 -7.09 -15.01
CA GLN A 307 13.53 -6.94 -13.65
C GLN A 307 13.35 -8.15 -12.73
N VAL A 308 12.55 -9.15 -13.14
CA VAL A 308 12.24 -10.32 -12.32
C VAL A 308 13.50 -11.09 -11.93
N HIS A 309 13.46 -11.88 -10.85
CA HIS A 309 14.61 -12.70 -10.47
C HIS A 309 15.10 -13.60 -11.64
N PRO A 310 16.41 -13.68 -11.93
CA PRO A 310 16.90 -14.30 -13.18
C PRO A 310 16.58 -15.78 -13.38
N GLN A 311 16.36 -16.50 -12.28
CA GLN A 311 15.93 -17.90 -12.34
C GLN A 311 14.51 -18.06 -12.91
N VAL A 312 13.65 -17.04 -12.84
CA VAL A 312 12.27 -17.09 -13.34
C VAL A 312 12.24 -17.32 -14.86
N PRO A 313 12.79 -16.43 -15.72
CA PRO A 313 12.78 -16.65 -17.17
C PRO A 313 13.76 -17.74 -17.62
N LEU A 314 14.75 -18.11 -16.79
CA LEU A 314 15.67 -19.20 -17.07
C LEU A 314 15.00 -20.58 -16.90
N GLU A 315 14.30 -20.80 -15.79
CA GLU A 315 13.62 -22.06 -15.51
C GLU A 315 12.27 -22.16 -16.21
N TYR A 316 11.58 -21.04 -16.45
CA TYR A 316 10.30 -21.06 -17.16
C TYR A 316 10.48 -21.34 -18.65
N GLN A 317 9.71 -22.29 -19.16
CA GLN A 317 9.86 -22.80 -20.53
C GLN A 317 8.65 -22.56 -21.42
N GLY A 318 7.55 -22.08 -20.83
CA GLY A 318 6.38 -21.61 -21.57
C GLY A 318 6.66 -20.31 -22.32
N ASP A 319 5.62 -19.81 -22.98
CA ASP A 319 5.71 -18.53 -23.70
C ASP A 319 5.93 -17.38 -22.72
N LEU A 320 6.97 -16.58 -22.99
CA LEU A 320 7.29 -15.39 -22.20
C LEU A 320 6.71 -14.14 -22.87
N PHE A 321 5.68 -13.55 -22.29
CA PHE A 321 5.19 -12.22 -22.67
C PHE A 321 5.88 -11.18 -21.81
N VAL A 322 6.55 -10.21 -22.42
CA VAL A 322 7.40 -9.26 -21.69
C VAL A 322 6.71 -7.91 -21.59
N THR A 323 6.29 -7.53 -20.38
CA THR A 323 5.83 -6.18 -20.07
C THR A 323 6.98 -5.27 -19.67
N MET A 324 6.86 -3.98 -19.99
CA MET A 324 7.93 -3.00 -19.77
C MET A 324 7.42 -1.67 -19.21
N ASP A 325 8.09 -1.21 -18.18
CA ASP A 325 8.01 0.14 -17.65
C ASP A 325 8.97 1.09 -18.41
N ARG A 326 8.67 2.39 -18.39
CA ARG A 326 9.55 3.44 -18.95
C ARG A 326 10.95 3.46 -18.32
N ASN A 327 11.15 2.83 -17.18
CA ASN A 327 12.42 2.73 -16.47
C ASN A 327 13.22 1.46 -16.81
N ASN A 328 12.61 0.41 -17.39
CA ASN A 328 13.36 -0.80 -17.79
C ASN A 328 14.32 -0.51 -18.93
N LEU A 329 15.43 -1.24 -19.08
CA LEU A 329 16.50 -1.02 -20.05
C LEU A 329 16.06 -0.92 -21.51
N LEU A 330 15.01 -1.64 -21.93
CA LEU A 330 14.66 -1.82 -23.34
C LEU A 330 13.76 -0.72 -23.97
N CYS A 331 13.08 0.12 -23.19
CA CYS A 331 12.19 1.19 -23.70
C CYS A 331 12.84 2.58 -23.96
N THR A 332 14.14 2.69 -24.28
CA THR A 332 15.00 3.90 -24.05
C THR A 332 14.55 5.06 -24.94
N PRO A 333 14.87 6.33 -24.63
CA PRO A 333 14.63 7.42 -25.58
C PRO A 333 15.20 7.06 -26.96
N GLY A 334 14.31 6.91 -27.94
CA GLY A 334 14.63 6.46 -29.30
C GLY A 334 14.40 4.97 -29.57
N SER A 335 14.04 4.12 -28.60
CA SER A 335 13.70 2.71 -28.84
C SER A 335 12.37 2.59 -29.57
N ASP A 336 12.25 1.62 -30.47
CA ASP A 336 10.98 1.30 -31.13
C ASP A 336 10.01 0.50 -30.24
N LEU A 337 10.45 0.15 -29.01
CA LEU A 337 9.68 -0.62 -28.03
C LEU A 337 8.87 0.31 -27.10
N PRO A 338 7.53 0.38 -27.23
CA PRO A 338 6.73 1.17 -26.31
C PRO A 338 6.67 0.52 -24.91
N PRO A 339 6.51 1.31 -23.83
CA PRO A 339 6.22 0.76 -22.52
C PRO A 339 4.85 0.07 -22.55
N PHE A 340 4.80 -1.18 -22.06
CA PHE A 340 3.59 -1.97 -21.97
C PHE A 340 3.05 -1.96 -20.54
N LEU A 341 1.72 -1.81 -20.39
CA LEU A 341 1.00 -1.89 -19.11
C LEU A 341 1.37 -0.83 -18.04
N GLY A 342 2.34 0.06 -18.29
CA GLY A 342 2.68 1.19 -17.43
C GLY A 342 3.27 0.81 -16.06
N HIS A 343 3.55 1.81 -15.22
CA HIS A 343 4.08 1.58 -13.87
C HIS A 343 3.00 0.96 -12.98
N SER A 344 3.24 -0.26 -12.49
CA SER A 344 2.34 -1.00 -11.61
C SER A 344 3.00 -1.23 -10.25
N LEU A 345 2.25 -1.04 -9.16
CA LEU A 345 2.76 -1.24 -7.80
C LEU A 345 2.74 -2.72 -7.38
N THR A 346 1.91 -3.55 -8.02
CA THR A 346 1.74 -4.97 -7.68
C THR A 346 1.54 -5.83 -8.93
N VAL A 347 1.80 -7.14 -8.79
CA VAL A 347 1.51 -8.14 -9.81
C VAL A 347 0.01 -8.18 -10.18
N ALA A 348 -0.87 -7.97 -9.20
CA ALA A 348 -2.31 -7.93 -9.45
C ALA A 348 -2.73 -6.72 -10.32
N GLN A 349 -2.05 -5.58 -10.18
CA GLN A 349 -2.29 -4.43 -11.04
C GLN A 349 -1.80 -4.67 -12.47
N VAL A 350 -0.71 -5.43 -12.66
CA VAL A 350 -0.27 -5.89 -14.00
C VAL A 350 -1.35 -6.76 -14.64
N ALA A 351 -1.93 -7.70 -13.88
CA ALA A 351 -3.04 -8.54 -14.35
C ALA A 351 -4.29 -7.72 -14.71
N LEU A 352 -4.62 -6.70 -13.91
CA LEU A 352 -5.70 -5.75 -14.20
C LEU A 352 -5.46 -4.97 -15.49
N ASN A 353 -4.27 -4.40 -15.65
CA ASN A 353 -3.92 -3.64 -16.85
C ASN A 353 -3.95 -4.56 -18.09
N LEU A 354 -3.59 -5.83 -17.96
CA LEU A 354 -3.69 -6.81 -19.04
C LEU A 354 -5.16 -7.07 -19.40
N ALA A 355 -6.03 -7.30 -18.41
CA ALA A 355 -7.45 -7.49 -18.62
C ALA A 355 -8.10 -6.29 -19.34
N LEU A 356 -7.72 -5.06 -18.94
CA LEU A 356 -8.15 -3.83 -19.61
C LEU A 356 -7.64 -3.75 -21.05
N MET A 357 -6.35 -4.06 -21.26
CA MET A 357 -5.71 -4.03 -22.57
C MET A 357 -6.34 -5.01 -23.57
N VAL A 358 -6.69 -6.24 -23.16
CA VAL A 358 -7.39 -7.20 -24.03
C VAL A 358 -8.87 -6.87 -24.25
N GLY A 359 -9.38 -5.84 -23.55
CA GLY A 359 -10.74 -5.34 -23.68
C GLY A 359 -11.79 -6.09 -22.87
N ALA A 360 -11.40 -6.87 -21.87
CA ALA A 360 -12.31 -7.65 -21.03
C ALA A 360 -13.41 -6.78 -20.39
N ASN A 361 -14.62 -7.33 -20.29
CA ASN A 361 -15.76 -6.74 -19.61
C ASN A 361 -16.83 -7.82 -19.34
N PRO A 362 -17.23 -8.10 -18.08
CA PRO A 362 -16.70 -7.51 -16.85
C PRO A 362 -15.30 -8.01 -16.47
N ILE A 363 -14.60 -7.26 -15.63
CA ILE A 363 -13.34 -7.69 -15.00
C ILE A 363 -13.64 -8.08 -13.55
N ILE A 364 -13.29 -9.30 -13.17
CA ILE A 364 -13.63 -9.89 -11.86
C ILE A 364 -12.37 -10.11 -11.03
N PHE A 365 -12.39 -9.70 -9.78
CA PHE A 365 -11.31 -9.97 -8.81
C PHE A 365 -11.70 -11.11 -7.88
N THR A 366 -10.79 -12.05 -7.63
CA THR A 366 -10.89 -13.02 -6.53
C THR A 366 -9.53 -13.18 -5.83
N GLY A 367 -9.55 -13.41 -4.52
CA GLY A 367 -8.34 -13.44 -3.69
C GLY A 367 -7.63 -12.09 -3.56
N GLN A 368 -8.29 -10.97 -3.85
CA GLN A 368 -7.71 -9.62 -3.82
C GLN A 368 -7.96 -8.93 -2.46
N ASP A 369 -7.47 -9.51 -1.37
CA ASP A 369 -7.87 -9.12 -0.01
C ASP A 369 -7.43 -7.70 0.38
N LEU A 370 -6.19 -7.29 0.11
CA LEU A 370 -5.66 -5.94 0.44
C LEU A 370 -5.83 -5.53 1.92
N ALA A 371 -5.99 -6.53 2.78
CA ALA A 371 -6.18 -6.42 4.22
C ALA A 371 -5.66 -7.71 4.86
N PHE A 372 -5.39 -7.67 6.16
CA PHE A 372 -4.93 -8.81 6.92
C PHE A 372 -6.09 -9.74 7.28
N GLY A 373 -5.92 -11.04 6.99
CA GLY A 373 -6.73 -12.12 7.55
C GLY A 373 -6.02 -12.79 8.72
N GLU A 374 -6.40 -14.02 9.04
CA GLU A 374 -5.65 -14.89 9.98
C GLU A 374 -4.26 -15.24 9.44
N SER A 375 -4.07 -15.13 8.13
CA SER A 375 -2.81 -15.33 7.43
C SER A 375 -2.54 -14.19 6.44
N SER A 376 -1.29 -14.10 5.96
CA SER A 376 -0.88 -13.16 4.93
C SER A 376 -1.30 -13.57 3.51
N HIS A 377 -1.37 -14.88 3.25
CA HIS A 377 -1.71 -15.47 1.97
C HIS A 377 -2.62 -16.70 2.16
N ILE A 378 -3.19 -17.22 1.08
CA ILE A 378 -3.94 -18.49 1.06
C ILE A 378 -3.11 -19.65 1.64
N SER A 379 -3.77 -20.52 2.40
CA SER A 379 -3.19 -21.75 2.94
C SER A 379 -2.59 -22.62 1.83
N GLY A 380 -1.36 -23.11 2.02
CA GLY A 380 -0.63 -23.89 1.03
C GLY A 380 0.27 -23.06 0.09
N ALA A 381 0.13 -21.73 0.08
CA ALA A 381 1.14 -20.85 -0.51
C ALA A 381 2.40 -20.84 0.37
N LEU A 382 3.60 -20.88 -0.24
CA LEU A 382 4.88 -20.90 0.48
C LEU A 382 5.11 -19.63 1.33
N ALA A 383 4.54 -18.51 0.87
CA ALA A 383 4.56 -17.20 1.53
C ALA A 383 3.53 -17.05 2.67
N SER A 384 2.66 -18.03 2.89
CA SER A 384 1.62 -17.92 3.90
C SER A 384 2.25 -17.88 5.29
N ARG A 385 1.93 -16.83 6.05
CA ARG A 385 2.38 -16.62 7.44
C ARG A 385 1.17 -16.30 8.33
N PRO A 386 1.13 -16.80 9.58
CA PRO A 386 0.16 -16.36 10.56
C PRO A 386 0.30 -14.85 10.80
N VAL A 387 -0.84 -14.19 10.99
CA VAL A 387 -0.88 -12.75 11.29
C VAL A 387 -1.58 -12.57 12.63
N THR A 388 -0.90 -11.91 13.57
CA THR A 388 -1.48 -11.50 14.85
C THR A 388 -1.65 -9.99 14.91
N VAL A 389 -2.76 -9.54 15.48
CA VAL A 389 -3.07 -8.13 15.70
C VAL A 389 -2.97 -7.79 17.18
N ARG A 390 -2.18 -6.77 17.54
CA ARG A 390 -2.05 -6.25 18.90
C ARG A 390 -2.27 -4.74 18.91
N GLY A 391 -3.49 -4.30 19.25
CA GLY A 391 -3.86 -2.88 19.18
C GLY A 391 -3.82 -2.35 17.74
N ASN A 392 -3.08 -1.26 17.51
CA ASN A 392 -2.87 -0.65 16.17
C ASN A 392 -1.64 -1.21 15.44
N ARG A 393 -1.17 -2.40 15.80
CA ARG A 393 0.00 -3.04 15.20
C ARG A 393 -0.35 -4.42 14.65
N VAL A 394 0.19 -4.71 13.48
CA VAL A 394 0.15 -6.04 12.87
C VAL A 394 1.52 -6.66 13.00
N ILE A 395 1.53 -7.91 13.45
CA ILE A 395 2.72 -8.74 13.60
C ILE A 395 2.58 -9.91 12.63
N ALA A 396 3.45 -9.95 11.64
CA ALA A 396 3.63 -11.14 10.80
C ALA A 396 4.81 -11.94 11.36
N GLU A 397 4.57 -13.19 11.73
CA GLU A 397 5.60 -14.07 12.28
C GLU A 397 6.62 -14.45 11.20
N HIS A 398 7.91 -14.24 11.49
CA HIS A 398 9.02 -14.51 10.58
C HIS A 398 10.12 -15.31 11.27
N GLU A 399 10.75 -16.25 10.54
CA GLU A 399 11.90 -17.04 11.04
C GLU A 399 13.13 -16.17 11.38
N GLN A 400 13.21 -14.96 10.83
CA GLN A 400 14.29 -13.99 11.06
C GLN A 400 13.91 -12.87 12.05
N GLY A 401 12.75 -12.98 12.70
CA GLY A 401 12.24 -12.03 13.70
C GLY A 401 10.96 -11.32 13.26
N ASP A 402 10.06 -11.09 14.22
CA ASP A 402 8.75 -10.48 14.00
C ASP A 402 8.84 -9.07 13.38
N HIS A 403 8.10 -8.84 12.30
CA HIS A 403 8.00 -7.52 11.70
C HIS A 403 6.73 -6.81 12.18
N GLU A 404 6.90 -5.84 13.08
CA GLU A 404 5.82 -4.95 13.51
C GLU A 404 5.55 -3.87 12.46
N GLN A 405 4.31 -3.78 12.00
CA GLN A 405 3.87 -2.74 11.08
C GLN A 405 2.71 -1.94 11.66
N ALA A 406 2.72 -0.63 11.41
CA ALA A 406 1.61 0.24 11.75
C ALA A 406 0.38 -0.17 10.93
N ALA A 407 -0.71 -0.46 11.64
CA ALA A 407 -1.95 -0.91 11.04
C ALA A 407 -2.92 0.26 10.83
N CYS A 408 -3.74 0.18 9.79
CA CYS A 408 -4.80 1.14 9.52
C CYS A 408 -6.11 0.41 9.22
N TRP A 409 -7.23 0.99 9.63
CA TRP A 409 -8.55 0.44 9.35
C TRP A 409 -9.03 0.94 7.99
N VAL A 410 -9.55 0.01 7.19
CA VAL A 410 -10.18 0.29 5.89
C VAL A 410 -11.56 -0.35 5.84
N PRO A 411 -12.51 0.17 5.04
CA PRO A 411 -13.78 -0.50 4.81
C PRO A 411 -13.53 -1.91 4.26
N GLY A 412 -14.26 -2.89 4.77
CA GLY A 412 -14.18 -4.30 4.40
C GLY A 412 -15.26 -4.71 3.41
N TYR A 413 -15.03 -5.83 2.71
CA TYR A 413 -15.93 -6.40 1.71
C TYR A 413 -17.38 -6.52 2.19
N TYR A 414 -17.59 -6.99 3.42
CA TYR A 414 -18.91 -7.18 4.01
C TYR A 414 -19.52 -5.91 4.64
N GLY A 415 -18.86 -4.75 4.53
CA GLY A 415 -19.31 -3.47 5.09
C GLY A 415 -18.88 -3.23 6.55
N ASN A 416 -18.14 -4.17 7.15
CA ASN A 416 -17.37 -3.96 8.37
C ASN A 416 -16.09 -3.14 8.09
N HIS A 417 -15.28 -2.88 9.11
CA HIS A 417 -13.89 -2.42 8.90
C HIS A 417 -12.95 -3.61 9.06
N VAL A 418 -11.90 -3.64 8.24
CA VAL A 418 -10.83 -4.63 8.28
C VAL A 418 -9.49 -3.93 8.44
N LEU A 419 -8.53 -4.66 9.00
CA LEU A 419 -7.21 -4.12 9.27
C LEU A 419 -6.30 -4.26 8.03
N SER A 420 -5.57 -3.21 7.70
CA SER A 420 -4.61 -3.14 6.60
C SER A 420 -3.35 -2.42 7.08
N ASN A 421 -2.39 -2.16 6.19
CA ASN A 421 -1.19 -1.35 6.47
C ASN A 421 -0.99 -0.29 5.37
N THR A 422 0.04 0.54 5.50
CA THR A 422 0.34 1.59 4.50
C THR A 422 0.58 1.03 3.10
N SER A 423 1.22 -0.14 2.97
CA SER A 423 1.55 -0.74 1.67
C SER A 423 0.32 -1.31 0.95
N LEU A 424 -0.48 -2.13 1.63
CA LEU A 424 -1.72 -2.71 1.12
C LEU A 424 -2.76 -1.62 0.82
N PHE A 425 -2.81 -0.56 1.63
CA PHE A 425 -3.63 0.61 1.35
C PHE A 425 -3.17 1.33 0.07
N ALA A 426 -1.86 1.51 -0.15
CA ALA A 426 -1.36 2.08 -1.39
C ALA A 426 -1.73 1.22 -2.62
N PHE A 427 -1.74 -0.11 -2.47
CA PHE A 427 -2.17 -1.04 -3.52
C PHE A 427 -3.68 -0.92 -3.79
N LEU A 428 -4.49 -0.81 -2.74
CA LEU A 428 -5.92 -0.56 -2.84
C LEU A 428 -6.21 0.75 -3.60
N GLU A 429 -5.58 1.85 -3.20
CA GLU A 429 -5.74 3.14 -3.89
C GLU A 429 -5.33 3.06 -5.37
N ALA A 430 -4.23 2.36 -5.68
CA ALA A 430 -3.76 2.20 -7.05
C ALA A 430 -4.75 1.42 -7.93
N ILE A 431 -5.35 0.35 -7.40
CA ILE A 431 -6.42 -0.40 -8.06
C ILE A 431 -7.63 0.52 -8.27
N GLU A 432 -8.19 1.10 -7.22
CA GLU A 432 -9.39 1.97 -7.29
C GLU A 432 -9.23 3.14 -8.26
N THR A 433 -8.01 3.64 -8.42
CA THR A 433 -7.68 4.65 -9.43
C THR A 433 -7.84 4.13 -10.83
N THR A 434 -7.22 2.97 -11.08
CA THR A 434 -7.26 2.33 -12.38
C THR A 434 -8.71 2.07 -12.78
N LEU A 435 -9.56 1.63 -11.83
CA LEU A 435 -11.00 1.43 -12.04
C LEU A 435 -11.71 2.74 -12.41
N ARG A 436 -11.42 3.83 -11.68
CA ARG A 436 -12.03 5.14 -11.90
C ARG A 436 -11.68 5.75 -13.26
N ASP A 437 -10.46 5.49 -13.74
CA ASP A 437 -9.99 5.95 -15.05
C ASP A 437 -10.63 5.18 -16.22
N HIS A 438 -11.39 4.12 -15.94
CA HIS A 438 -12.08 3.27 -16.92
C HIS A 438 -13.58 3.15 -16.62
N PRO A 439 -14.35 4.26 -16.65
CA PRO A 439 -15.78 4.24 -16.35
C PRO A 439 -16.63 3.49 -17.39
N ASP A 440 -16.04 3.14 -18.54
CA ASP A 440 -16.63 2.30 -19.59
C ASP A 440 -16.62 0.80 -19.25
N ARG A 441 -15.99 0.41 -18.14
CA ARG A 441 -15.80 -0.98 -17.72
C ARG A 441 -16.58 -1.31 -16.47
N ARG A 442 -17.10 -2.55 -16.42
CA ARG A 442 -17.74 -3.10 -15.23
C ARG A 442 -16.74 -3.93 -14.46
N PHE A 443 -16.58 -3.63 -13.17
CA PHE A 443 -15.68 -4.33 -12.27
C PHE A 443 -16.47 -5.05 -11.17
N ILE A 444 -16.11 -6.29 -10.90
CA ILE A 444 -16.77 -7.14 -9.91
C ILE A 444 -15.73 -7.59 -8.89
N ASN A 445 -16.01 -7.41 -7.61
CA ASN A 445 -15.23 -7.98 -6.53
C ASN A 445 -15.92 -9.26 -6.05
N ALA A 446 -15.32 -10.40 -6.39
CA ALA A 446 -15.71 -11.75 -5.99
C ALA A 446 -14.72 -12.38 -4.99
N THR A 447 -13.99 -11.52 -4.27
CA THR A 447 -12.99 -11.93 -3.27
C THR A 447 -13.64 -12.55 -2.03
N GLU A 448 -14.87 -12.15 -1.66
CA GLU A 448 -15.58 -12.71 -0.50
C GLU A 448 -14.83 -12.55 0.84
N GLY A 449 -13.99 -11.52 0.93
CA GLY A 449 -13.15 -11.18 2.06
C GLY A 449 -12.31 -9.92 1.79
N GLY A 450 -11.52 -9.52 2.79
CA GLY A 450 -10.60 -8.39 2.67
C GLY A 450 -11.27 -7.01 2.62
N ALA A 451 -10.55 -6.04 2.06
CA ALA A 451 -10.95 -4.66 1.88
C ALA A 451 -12.06 -4.52 0.83
N HIS A 452 -12.92 -3.52 1.03
CA HIS A 452 -13.80 -3.04 -0.03
C HIS A 452 -12.96 -2.28 -1.06
N ILE A 453 -13.15 -2.62 -2.34
CA ILE A 453 -12.51 -1.96 -3.47
C ILE A 453 -13.55 -1.03 -4.10
N ALA A 454 -13.38 0.28 -3.93
CA ALA A 454 -14.30 1.27 -4.50
C ALA A 454 -14.32 1.19 -6.03
N GLY A 455 -15.52 1.30 -6.62
CA GLY A 455 -15.72 1.13 -8.06
C GLY A 455 -16.03 -0.30 -8.50
N THR A 456 -16.18 -1.24 -7.55
CA THR A 456 -16.58 -2.63 -7.83
C THR A 456 -18.00 -2.94 -7.34
N GLU A 457 -18.69 -3.81 -8.07
CA GLU A 457 -19.88 -4.50 -7.59
C GLU A 457 -19.48 -5.70 -6.73
N ARG A 458 -20.16 -5.90 -5.59
CA ARG A 458 -19.92 -7.08 -4.73
C ARG A 458 -20.78 -8.22 -5.21
N MET A 459 -20.17 -9.34 -5.59
CA MET A 459 -20.88 -10.53 -6.09
C MET A 459 -20.06 -11.78 -5.76
N PRO A 460 -20.62 -12.81 -5.10
CA PRO A 460 -19.93 -14.08 -4.85
C PRO A 460 -19.42 -14.73 -6.14
N LEU A 461 -18.31 -15.47 -6.06
CA LEU A 461 -17.73 -16.06 -7.27
C LEU A 461 -18.70 -17.07 -7.93
N SER A 462 -19.48 -17.81 -7.16
CA SER A 462 -20.51 -18.72 -7.69
C SER A 462 -21.52 -17.98 -8.58
N GLU A 463 -22.05 -16.86 -8.12
CA GLU A 463 -23.00 -16.04 -8.86
C GLU A 463 -22.36 -15.41 -10.11
N VAL A 464 -21.10 -14.97 -10.02
CA VAL A 464 -20.36 -14.50 -11.20
C VAL A 464 -20.29 -15.58 -12.28
N LEU A 465 -19.95 -16.81 -11.90
CA LEU A 465 -19.84 -17.92 -12.85
C LEU A 465 -21.21 -18.23 -13.49
N GLU A 466 -22.28 -18.12 -12.70
CA GLU A 466 -23.68 -18.30 -13.10
C GLU A 466 -24.29 -17.12 -13.89
N MET A 467 -23.64 -15.97 -13.96
CA MET A 467 -24.15 -14.81 -14.72
C MET A 467 -23.28 -14.45 -15.92
N HIS A 468 -21.98 -14.74 -15.84
CA HIS A 468 -20.99 -14.21 -16.78
C HIS A 468 -20.20 -15.29 -17.51
N CYS A 469 -20.06 -16.51 -16.96
CA CYS A 469 -19.17 -17.55 -17.49
C CYS A 469 -19.93 -18.74 -18.10
N HIS A 470 -20.77 -18.49 -19.10
CA HIS A 470 -21.59 -19.54 -19.75
C HIS A 470 -21.10 -20.02 -21.10
N GLN A 471 -20.44 -19.14 -21.87
CA GLN A 471 -20.09 -19.42 -23.25
C GLN A 471 -18.67 -19.98 -23.31
N GLU A 472 -18.50 -21.13 -23.96
CA GLU A 472 -17.16 -21.64 -24.25
C GLU A 472 -16.40 -20.68 -25.16
N PHE A 473 -15.12 -20.53 -24.87
CA PHE A 473 -14.20 -19.71 -25.64
C PHE A 473 -12.82 -20.38 -25.71
N PRO A 474 -12.27 -20.64 -26.91
CA PRO A 474 -10.98 -21.31 -27.06
C PRO A 474 -9.83 -20.34 -26.76
N VAL A 475 -9.64 -20.01 -25.48
CA VAL A 475 -8.59 -19.09 -24.99
C VAL A 475 -7.20 -19.55 -25.46
N THR A 476 -6.90 -20.84 -25.36
CA THR A 476 -5.60 -21.41 -25.74
C THR A 476 -5.26 -21.19 -27.22
N GLU A 477 -6.23 -21.37 -28.12
CA GLU A 477 -6.01 -21.15 -29.56
C GLU A 477 -5.75 -19.67 -29.87
N PHE A 478 -6.41 -18.78 -29.13
CA PHE A 478 -6.20 -17.35 -29.26
C PHE A 478 -4.78 -16.95 -28.83
N LEU A 479 -4.36 -17.37 -27.64
CA LEU A 479 -3.03 -17.09 -27.11
C LEU A 479 -1.93 -17.60 -28.04
N ALA A 480 -2.15 -18.75 -28.70
CA ALA A 480 -1.22 -19.29 -29.69
C ALA A 480 -1.02 -18.39 -30.92
N LYS A 481 -2.03 -17.60 -31.32
CA LYS A 481 -2.00 -16.65 -32.44
C LYS A 481 -1.43 -15.28 -32.07
N ALA A 482 -1.37 -14.96 -30.77
CA ALA A 482 -0.95 -13.67 -30.22
C ALA A 482 0.58 -13.48 -30.12
N ARG A 483 1.38 -14.27 -30.84
CA ARG A 483 2.84 -14.31 -30.72
C ARG A 483 3.52 -13.30 -31.64
N ILE A 484 3.47 -12.02 -31.26
CA ILE A 484 4.25 -10.96 -31.90
C ILE A 484 5.63 -10.90 -31.23
N PRO A 485 6.75 -11.09 -31.94
CA PRO A 485 8.08 -10.95 -31.35
C PRO A 485 8.23 -9.56 -30.72
N LEU A 486 8.86 -9.47 -29.55
CA LEU A 486 9.03 -8.21 -28.84
C LEU A 486 9.69 -7.14 -29.74
N GLY A 487 10.71 -7.51 -30.51
CA GLY A 487 11.23 -6.70 -31.61
C GLY A 487 12.19 -5.58 -31.18
N SER A 488 13.46 -5.92 -31.00
CA SER A 488 14.56 -4.93 -30.96
C SER A 488 15.76 -5.46 -31.74
N ASP A 489 16.41 -4.60 -32.52
CA ASP A 489 17.64 -4.94 -33.24
C ASP A 489 18.77 -5.28 -32.23
N PRO A 490 19.25 -6.54 -32.19
CA PRO A 490 20.33 -6.93 -31.29
C PRO A 490 21.61 -6.10 -31.49
N ASN A 491 21.85 -5.57 -32.71
CA ASN A 491 23.02 -4.74 -32.99
C ASN A 491 22.96 -3.38 -32.29
N ARG A 492 21.77 -2.76 -32.29
CA ARG A 492 21.55 -1.49 -31.59
C ARG A 492 21.76 -1.65 -30.09
N LEU A 493 21.17 -2.70 -29.50
CA LEU A 493 21.29 -2.97 -28.08
C LEU A 493 22.74 -3.26 -27.66
N TYR A 494 23.49 -3.96 -28.51
CA TYR A 494 24.93 -4.14 -28.36
C TYR A 494 25.67 -2.79 -28.25
N LEU A 495 25.37 -1.81 -29.12
CA LEU A 495 25.99 -0.48 -29.08
C LEU A 495 25.64 0.29 -27.81
N GLU A 496 24.38 0.23 -27.36
CA GLU A 496 23.91 0.88 -26.14
C GLU A 496 24.59 0.31 -24.88
N LEU A 497 24.79 -1.01 -24.82
CA LEU A 497 25.54 -1.67 -23.73
C LEU A 497 27.02 -1.26 -23.73
N GLU A 498 27.65 -1.19 -24.91
CA GLU A 498 29.05 -0.78 -25.05
C GLU A 498 29.26 0.68 -24.58
N GLU A 499 28.36 1.58 -24.96
CA GLU A 499 28.38 2.96 -24.51
C GLU A 499 28.14 3.09 -23.00
N SER A 500 27.18 2.34 -22.46
CA SER A 500 26.91 2.30 -21.02
C SER A 500 28.12 1.82 -20.22
N ARG A 501 28.84 0.81 -20.72
CA ARG A 501 30.09 0.32 -20.13
C ARG A 501 31.13 1.44 -20.04
N ARG A 502 31.35 2.19 -21.14
CA ARG A 502 32.29 3.33 -21.18
C ARG A 502 31.90 4.44 -20.18
N HIS A 503 30.61 4.66 -19.97
CA HIS A 503 30.14 5.62 -18.97
C HIS A 503 30.40 5.18 -17.53
N LEU A 504 30.17 3.91 -17.20
CA LEU A 504 30.51 3.36 -15.87
C LEU A 504 32.02 3.44 -15.59
N GLU A 505 32.86 3.17 -16.60
CA GLU A 505 34.31 3.36 -16.48
C GLU A 505 34.68 4.84 -16.25
N ARG A 506 34.05 5.78 -16.98
CA ARG A 506 34.24 7.22 -16.76
C ARG A 506 33.90 7.59 -15.31
N LEU A 507 32.78 7.10 -14.80
CA LEU A 507 32.34 7.31 -13.42
C LEU A 507 33.39 6.81 -12.41
N LEU A 508 33.91 5.59 -12.58
CA LEU A 508 34.93 5.06 -11.68
C LEU A 508 36.24 5.86 -11.70
N ARG A 509 36.66 6.35 -12.88
CA ARG A 509 37.82 7.28 -12.97
C ARG A 509 37.57 8.60 -12.24
N TYR A 510 36.33 9.07 -12.15
CA TYR A 510 36.00 10.24 -11.34
C TYR A 510 36.03 9.92 -9.85
N VAL A 511 35.57 8.75 -9.43
CA VAL A 511 35.65 8.28 -8.04
C VAL A 511 37.11 8.28 -7.55
N GLU A 512 38.04 7.76 -8.35
CA GLU A 512 39.47 7.77 -7.99
C GLU A 512 40.01 9.19 -7.75
N LYS A 513 39.62 10.15 -8.59
CA LYS A 513 40.00 11.57 -8.42
C LYS A 513 39.40 12.16 -7.14
N LEU A 514 38.17 11.80 -6.80
CA LEU A 514 37.49 12.25 -5.58
C LEU A 514 38.15 11.69 -4.32
N GLU A 515 38.56 10.44 -4.31
CA GLU A 515 39.29 9.85 -3.18
C GLU A 515 40.63 10.56 -2.96
N GLN A 516 41.36 10.89 -4.02
CA GLN A 516 42.60 11.67 -3.91
C GLN A 516 42.35 13.06 -3.31
N MET A 517 41.28 13.74 -3.74
CA MET A 517 40.89 15.05 -3.17
C MET A 517 40.46 14.92 -1.71
N THR A 518 39.70 13.89 -1.37
CA THR A 518 39.22 13.61 0.00
C THR A 518 40.39 13.30 0.93
N GLY A 519 41.36 12.51 0.46
CA GLY A 519 42.61 12.25 1.18
C GLY A 519 43.40 13.53 1.47
N ARG A 520 43.47 14.47 0.51
CA ARG A 520 44.08 15.80 0.74
C ARG A 520 43.31 16.63 1.75
N MET A 521 41.98 16.58 1.75
CA MET A 521 41.18 17.29 2.76
C MET A 521 41.42 16.71 4.16
N LYS A 522 41.54 15.38 4.30
CA LYS A 522 41.87 14.71 5.57
C LYS A 522 43.20 15.18 6.17
N THR A 523 44.24 15.30 5.36
CA THR A 523 45.56 15.74 5.84
C THR A 523 45.58 17.22 6.27
N MET A 524 44.61 18.01 5.82
CA MET A 524 44.46 19.43 6.16
C MET A 524 43.58 19.68 7.39
N LEU A 525 42.92 18.65 7.94
CA LEU A 525 42.08 18.77 9.14
C LEU A 525 42.95 19.02 10.40
N PRO A 526 42.66 20.04 11.21
CA PRO A 526 43.35 20.27 12.49
C PRO A 526 43.02 19.20 13.54
N GLY A 527 43.92 18.98 14.50
CA GLY A 527 43.73 18.04 15.63
C GLY A 527 42.60 18.46 16.59
N LYS A 528 42.02 17.52 17.37
CA LYS A 528 40.95 17.84 18.36
C LYS A 528 41.46 18.90 19.35
N GLY A 529 40.81 20.08 19.37
CA GLY A 529 41.21 21.22 20.23
C GLY A 529 42.17 22.25 19.60
N GLU A 530 42.68 22.04 18.38
CA GLU A 530 43.50 23.04 17.68
C GLU A 530 42.66 24.16 17.04
N LYS A 531 43.06 25.43 17.24
CA LYS A 531 42.47 26.58 16.53
C LYS A 531 42.85 26.52 15.04
N CYS A 532 41.85 26.39 14.18
CA CYS A 532 42.06 26.32 12.75
C CYS A 532 42.36 27.71 12.16
N LEU A 533 43.42 27.84 11.35
CA LEU A 533 43.76 29.09 10.68
C LEU A 533 42.68 29.44 9.62
N PRO A 534 42.22 30.71 9.51
CA PRO A 534 41.22 31.13 8.52
C PRO A 534 41.59 30.79 7.06
N GLN A 535 42.88 30.82 6.72
CA GLN A 535 43.37 30.44 5.39
C GLN A 535 43.15 28.95 5.08
N ARG A 536 43.32 28.05 6.06
CA ARG A 536 43.07 26.60 5.90
C ARG A 536 41.58 26.32 5.72
N ILE A 537 40.72 27.03 6.45
CA ILE A 537 39.25 26.94 6.30
C ILE A 537 38.83 27.35 4.88
N ASN A 538 39.35 28.47 4.37
CA ASN A 538 39.06 28.92 3.01
C ASN A 538 39.53 27.93 1.93
N GLN A 539 40.69 27.28 2.14
CA GLN A 539 41.18 26.23 1.24
C GLN A 539 40.29 24.98 1.25
N LEU A 540 39.87 24.52 2.44
CA LEU A 540 38.93 23.40 2.58
C LEU A 540 37.57 23.70 1.92
N ASN A 541 37.03 24.91 2.11
CA ASN A 541 35.80 25.36 1.45
C ASN A 541 35.93 25.50 -0.08
N GLY A 542 37.13 25.85 -0.57
CA GLY A 542 37.45 25.87 -1.99
C GLY A 542 37.45 24.45 -2.60
N LEU A 543 38.12 23.51 -1.94
CA LEU A 543 38.17 22.10 -2.34
C LEU A 543 36.78 21.45 -2.32
N ASN A 544 36.00 21.67 -1.25
CA ASN A 544 34.64 21.14 -1.14
C ASN A 544 33.74 21.64 -2.28
N ARG A 545 33.80 22.93 -2.63
CA ARG A 545 33.05 23.49 -3.78
C ARG A 545 33.52 22.93 -5.12
N GLN A 546 34.82 22.65 -5.28
CA GLN A 546 35.34 22.02 -6.49
C GLN A 546 34.86 20.57 -6.64
N VAL A 547 34.84 19.81 -5.55
CA VAL A 547 34.28 18.44 -5.51
C VAL A 547 32.81 18.47 -5.93
N LEU A 548 31.98 19.29 -5.28
CA LEU A 548 30.54 19.40 -5.56
C LEU A 548 30.26 19.85 -7.00
N LYS A 549 30.99 20.85 -7.52
CA LYS A 549 30.82 21.31 -8.91
C LYS A 549 31.23 20.27 -9.95
N SER A 550 32.36 19.59 -9.73
CA SER A 550 32.84 18.54 -10.64
C SER A 550 31.87 17.37 -10.68
N PHE A 551 31.19 17.11 -9.57
CA PHE A 551 30.21 16.04 -9.48
C PHE A 551 28.86 16.43 -10.11
N ALA A 552 28.39 17.66 -9.88
CA ALA A 552 27.20 18.19 -10.53
C ALA A 552 27.32 18.17 -12.07
N SER A 553 28.49 18.50 -12.62
CA SER A 553 28.72 18.43 -14.08
C SER A 553 28.73 16.99 -14.59
N VAL A 554 29.34 16.05 -13.85
CA VAL A 554 29.31 14.63 -14.20
C VAL A 554 27.87 14.10 -14.22
N LEU A 555 27.07 14.41 -13.20
CA LEU A 555 25.65 14.03 -13.14
C LEU A 555 24.81 14.64 -14.28
N GLN A 556 25.10 15.88 -14.70
CA GLN A 556 24.43 16.52 -15.83
C GLN A 556 24.77 15.84 -17.17
N THR A 557 26.01 15.37 -17.34
CA THR A 557 26.46 14.68 -18.57
C THR A 557 26.07 13.21 -18.66
N LEU A 558 25.51 12.66 -17.58
CA LEU A 558 25.25 11.23 -17.42
C LEU A 558 23.75 10.90 -17.40
N ASP A 559 22.88 11.88 -17.64
CA ASP A 559 21.43 11.75 -17.56
C ASP A 559 20.82 10.95 -18.73
N GLU A 560 21.63 10.62 -19.75
CA GLU A 560 21.14 10.06 -21.02
C GLU A 560 21.03 8.51 -21.02
N GLY A 561 21.70 7.79 -20.10
CA GLY A 561 21.67 6.32 -20.04
C GLY A 561 20.91 5.75 -18.83
N ARG A 562 20.13 4.68 -19.00
CA ARG A 562 19.27 4.11 -17.93
C ARG A 562 19.99 3.45 -16.77
N LEU A 563 20.99 2.61 -17.07
CA LEU A 563 21.89 2.01 -16.07
C LEU A 563 22.51 3.10 -15.19
N ILE A 564 22.87 4.20 -15.85
CA ILE A 564 23.47 5.37 -15.25
C ILE A 564 22.41 6.17 -14.48
N ARG A 565 21.17 6.28 -14.96
CA ARG A 565 20.06 6.95 -14.27
C ARG A 565 19.72 6.29 -12.93
N LEU A 566 19.65 4.95 -12.86
CA LEU A 566 19.39 4.24 -11.60
C LEU A 566 20.58 4.32 -10.64
N ALA A 567 21.82 4.21 -11.16
CA ALA A 567 23.02 4.46 -10.35
C ALA A 567 23.05 5.92 -9.83
N THR A 568 22.66 6.89 -10.65
CA THR A 568 22.61 8.31 -10.26
C THR A 568 21.47 8.64 -9.32
N VAL A 569 20.36 7.91 -9.31
CA VAL A 569 19.31 8.03 -8.29
C VAL A 569 19.85 7.69 -6.89
N ARG A 570 20.64 6.62 -6.76
CA ARG A 570 21.32 6.27 -5.49
C ARG A 570 22.34 7.32 -5.07
N ILE A 571 23.16 7.77 -6.01
CA ILE A 571 24.12 8.86 -5.80
C ILE A 571 23.41 10.16 -5.38
N ARG A 572 22.32 10.55 -6.06
CA ARG A 572 21.56 11.76 -5.77
C ARG A 572 20.94 11.67 -4.37
N ARG A 573 20.35 10.54 -3.97
CA ARG A 573 19.86 10.32 -2.60
C ARG A 573 20.94 10.65 -1.57
N ASP A 574 22.14 10.12 -1.78
CA ASP A 574 23.25 10.33 -0.86
C ASP A 574 23.65 11.82 -0.85
N LEU A 575 23.64 12.51 -2.00
CA LEU A 575 23.82 13.98 -2.11
C LEU A 575 22.72 14.84 -1.48
N ILE A 576 21.48 14.40 -1.45
CA ILE A 576 20.36 15.19 -0.90
C ILE A 576 20.34 15.11 0.62
N ARG A 577 20.64 13.94 1.19
CA ARG A 577 20.92 13.80 2.63
C ARG A 577 22.01 14.76 3.10
N ILE A 578 22.93 15.13 2.20
CA ILE A 578 24.04 16.05 2.44
C ILE A 578 23.61 17.52 2.31
N GLY A 579 22.61 17.85 1.48
CA GLY A 579 22.17 19.23 1.20
C GLY A 579 21.29 19.87 2.28
N GLU A 580 20.80 19.10 3.24
CA GLU A 580 19.80 19.53 4.23
C GLU A 580 20.38 20.06 5.55
N GLN A 581 21.72 20.10 5.68
CA GLN A 581 22.40 20.63 6.87
C GLN A 581 22.85 22.07 6.62
N SER A 582 22.10 23.06 7.13
CA SER A 582 22.55 24.45 7.20
C SER A 582 23.45 24.62 8.43
N LEU A 583 24.66 25.15 8.26
CA LEU A 583 25.61 25.29 9.38
C LEU A 583 26.34 26.64 9.33
N ASP A 584 26.54 27.22 10.52
CA ASP A 584 27.10 28.54 10.85
C ASP A 584 28.58 28.43 11.32
N THR A 585 29.19 29.52 11.77
CA THR A 585 30.62 29.83 11.59
C THR A 585 31.63 29.19 12.57
N ASN A 586 31.20 28.38 13.55
CA ASN A 586 32.09 27.46 14.29
C ASN A 586 32.18 26.06 13.65
N ASP A 587 31.40 25.81 12.60
CA ASP A 587 31.12 24.49 12.05
C ASP A 587 32.12 24.04 10.98
N ALA A 588 33.04 24.90 10.53
CA ALA A 588 33.90 24.63 9.36
C ALA A 588 34.73 23.32 9.44
N ARG A 589 35.20 22.94 10.64
CA ARG A 589 35.91 21.67 10.84
C ARG A 589 34.94 20.48 10.81
N GLU A 590 33.81 20.62 11.48
CA GLU A 590 32.78 19.57 11.53
C GLU A 590 32.20 19.34 10.13
N ILE A 591 31.91 20.41 9.39
CA ILE A 591 31.56 20.42 7.96
C ILE A 591 32.62 19.72 7.13
N ALA A 592 33.92 19.99 7.35
CA ALA A 592 34.98 19.34 6.58
C ALA A 592 35.08 17.83 6.89
N VAL A 593 34.95 17.43 8.17
CA VAL A 593 34.92 16.01 8.58
C VAL A 593 33.71 15.29 7.99
N GLN A 594 32.56 15.94 8.02
CA GLN A 594 31.32 15.47 7.42
C GLN A 594 31.48 15.33 5.90
N ALA A 595 31.91 16.38 5.19
CA ALA A 595 32.17 16.37 3.75
C ALA A 595 33.14 15.26 3.31
N ILE A 596 34.19 15.02 4.10
CA ILE A 596 35.13 13.93 3.89
C ILE A 596 34.41 12.58 4.02
N ARG A 597 33.71 12.33 5.13
CA ARG A 597 32.96 11.10 5.36
C ARG A 597 31.95 10.85 4.24
N TYR A 598 31.29 11.89 3.74
CA TYR A 598 30.35 11.80 2.63
C TYR A 598 31.00 11.39 1.32
N CYS A 599 32.15 11.99 0.98
CA CYS A 599 32.90 11.59 -0.20
C CYS A 599 33.32 10.12 -0.09
N GLU A 600 33.67 9.64 1.10
CA GLU A 600 34.01 8.23 1.34
C GLU A 600 32.82 7.29 1.17
N GLU A 601 31.66 7.62 1.76
CA GLU A 601 30.42 6.83 1.62
C GLU A 601 29.98 6.74 0.15
N LEU A 602 30.05 7.87 -0.58
CA LEU A 602 29.73 7.92 -2.00
C LEU A 602 30.72 7.12 -2.86
N CYS A 603 32.03 7.29 -2.61
CA CYS A 603 33.07 6.53 -3.34
C CYS A 603 32.91 5.02 -3.10
N SER A 604 32.61 4.61 -1.86
CA SER A 604 32.29 3.23 -1.53
C SER A 604 31.07 2.75 -2.32
N GLY A 605 29.93 3.46 -2.24
CA GLY A 605 28.70 3.04 -2.92
C GLY A 605 28.85 2.88 -4.44
N LEU A 606 29.63 3.75 -5.08
CA LEU A 606 29.95 3.66 -6.51
C LEU A 606 30.88 2.49 -6.84
N LYS A 607 31.90 2.25 -6.01
CA LYS A 607 32.80 1.10 -6.14
C LYS A 607 32.09 -0.23 -5.90
N ASP A 608 31.07 -0.25 -5.05
CA ASP A 608 30.29 -1.45 -4.78
C ASP A 608 29.30 -1.76 -5.93
N SER A 609 28.80 -0.72 -6.62
CA SER A 609 27.72 -0.85 -7.60
C SER A 609 28.20 -0.99 -9.04
N CYS A 610 29.21 -0.23 -9.49
CA CYS A 610 29.60 -0.18 -10.90
C CYS A 610 30.31 -1.45 -11.41
N PRO A 611 31.31 -2.03 -10.70
CA PRO A 611 32.03 -3.20 -11.22
C PRO A 611 31.16 -4.42 -11.49
N PRO A 612 30.23 -4.84 -10.59
CA PRO A 612 29.35 -5.97 -10.88
C PRO A 612 28.44 -5.72 -12.09
N LEU A 613 28.06 -4.48 -12.37
CA LEU A 613 27.28 -4.14 -13.55
C LEU A 613 28.10 -4.23 -14.84
N MET A 614 29.35 -3.78 -14.81
CA MET A 614 30.25 -3.91 -15.96
C MET A 614 30.54 -5.37 -16.29
N GLU A 615 30.81 -6.20 -15.27
CA GLU A 615 31.00 -7.65 -15.44
C GLU A 615 29.80 -8.29 -16.15
N LYS A 616 28.57 -7.92 -15.76
CA LYS A 616 27.36 -8.44 -16.42
C LYS A 616 27.16 -7.95 -17.84
N ILE A 617 27.58 -6.73 -18.15
CA ILE A 617 27.62 -6.26 -19.53
C ILE A 617 28.59 -7.12 -20.33
N ASP A 618 29.78 -7.40 -19.79
CA ASP A 618 30.82 -8.20 -20.44
C ASP A 618 30.38 -9.66 -20.67
N ASP A 619 29.52 -10.22 -19.80
CA ASP A 619 28.92 -11.55 -19.97
C ASP A 619 27.90 -11.59 -21.12
N VAL A 620 27.01 -10.60 -21.18
CA VAL A 620 25.86 -10.56 -22.10
C VAL A 620 26.27 -10.14 -23.51
N HIS A 621 27.20 -9.19 -23.60
CA HIS A 621 27.60 -8.54 -24.83
C HIS A 621 28.13 -9.50 -25.93
N PRO A 622 29.01 -10.48 -25.65
CA PRO A 622 29.49 -11.44 -26.65
C PRO A 622 28.38 -12.33 -27.21
N VAL A 623 27.43 -12.73 -26.36
CA VAL A 623 26.32 -13.63 -26.75
C VAL A 623 25.39 -12.93 -27.74
N LEU A 624 25.02 -11.67 -27.45
CA LEU A 624 24.18 -10.86 -28.34
C LEU A 624 24.89 -10.59 -29.67
N LYS A 625 26.18 -10.27 -29.63
CA LYS A 625 27.00 -10.04 -30.83
C LYS A 625 27.05 -11.27 -31.74
N GLU A 626 27.27 -12.45 -31.16
CA GLU A 626 27.30 -13.70 -31.93
C GLU A 626 25.92 -14.03 -32.52
N TYR A 627 24.86 -13.91 -31.72
CA TYR A 627 23.50 -14.18 -32.18
C TYR A 627 23.10 -13.27 -33.35
N ALA A 628 23.38 -11.97 -33.26
CA ALA A 628 23.10 -11.00 -34.32
C ALA A 628 23.84 -11.35 -35.62
N SER A 629 25.13 -11.68 -35.51
CA SER A 629 25.98 -12.10 -36.63
C SER A 629 25.45 -13.37 -37.32
N VAL A 630 25.09 -14.39 -36.53
CA VAL A 630 24.53 -15.65 -37.05
C VAL A 630 23.17 -15.44 -37.70
N ALA A 631 22.30 -14.61 -37.10
CA ALA A 631 20.99 -14.29 -37.65
C ALA A 631 21.10 -13.60 -39.02
N ALA A 632 22.03 -12.65 -39.18
CA ALA A 632 22.30 -11.99 -40.45
C ALA A 632 22.85 -12.97 -41.51
N ALA A 633 23.77 -13.86 -41.12
CA ALA A 633 24.34 -14.87 -42.03
C ALA A 633 23.31 -15.90 -42.51
N LEU A 634 22.36 -16.28 -41.66
CA LEU A 634 21.28 -17.21 -42.03
C LEU A 634 20.36 -16.65 -43.12
N GLN A 635 20.21 -15.32 -43.23
CA GLN A 635 19.37 -14.70 -44.27
C GLN A 635 19.93 -14.88 -45.69
N THR A 636 21.24 -15.14 -45.82
CA THR A 636 21.94 -15.26 -47.11
C THR A 636 22.45 -16.68 -47.39
N ALA A 637 22.27 -17.62 -46.45
CA ALA A 637 22.71 -19.00 -46.59
C ALA A 637 21.84 -19.78 -47.60
N ALA A 638 22.46 -20.70 -48.33
CA ALA A 638 21.75 -21.57 -49.26
C ALA A 638 20.92 -22.63 -48.49
N PRO A 639 19.60 -22.75 -48.74
CA PRO A 639 18.76 -23.72 -48.04
C PRO A 639 19.21 -25.17 -48.25
N GLY A 640 19.23 -25.95 -47.17
CA GLY A 640 19.64 -27.36 -47.15
C GLY A 640 21.15 -27.60 -47.22
N SER A 641 21.98 -26.56 -47.22
CA SER A 641 23.44 -26.69 -47.28
C SER A 641 24.07 -27.00 -45.91
N ASP A 642 25.28 -27.59 -45.93
CA ASP A 642 26.06 -27.76 -44.69
C ASP A 642 26.43 -26.41 -44.05
N ALA A 643 26.55 -25.34 -44.83
CA ALA A 643 26.77 -24.00 -44.31
C ALA A 643 25.57 -23.50 -43.47
N GLU A 644 24.34 -23.74 -43.95
CA GLU A 644 23.11 -23.43 -43.19
C GLU A 644 23.02 -24.31 -41.92
N ALA A 645 23.31 -25.61 -42.03
CA ALA A 645 23.31 -26.52 -40.89
C ALA A 645 24.31 -26.10 -39.80
N GLY A 646 25.52 -25.69 -40.19
CA GLY A 646 26.53 -25.15 -39.28
C GLY A 646 26.09 -23.83 -38.61
N LEU A 647 25.38 -22.96 -39.33
CA LEU A 647 24.79 -21.75 -38.77
C LEU A 647 23.64 -22.07 -37.79
N HIS A 648 22.79 -23.05 -38.09
CA HIS A 648 21.77 -23.52 -37.16
C HIS A 648 22.37 -24.13 -35.89
N LEU A 649 23.48 -24.88 -36.00
CA LEU A 649 24.20 -25.40 -34.84
C LEU A 649 24.70 -24.25 -33.95
N ARG A 650 25.37 -23.25 -34.54
CA ARG A 650 25.83 -22.05 -33.82
C ARG A 650 24.67 -21.25 -33.21
N GLN A 651 23.58 -21.08 -33.96
CA GLN A 651 22.38 -20.43 -33.45
C GLN A 651 21.78 -21.21 -32.26
N GLY A 652 21.79 -22.54 -32.31
CA GLY A 652 21.39 -23.42 -31.22
C GLY A 652 22.24 -23.21 -29.96
N PHE A 653 23.56 -23.10 -30.11
CA PHE A 653 24.45 -22.77 -28.99
C PHE A 653 24.18 -21.39 -28.39
N CYS A 654 24.00 -20.36 -29.23
CA CYS A 654 23.62 -19.03 -28.76
C CYS A 654 22.30 -19.08 -27.98
N LEU A 655 21.26 -19.69 -28.55
CA LEU A 655 19.95 -19.80 -27.90
C LEU A 655 20.01 -20.56 -26.57
N ARG A 656 20.81 -21.63 -26.49
CA ARG A 656 21.06 -22.36 -25.23
C ARG A 656 21.73 -21.46 -24.19
N ARG A 657 22.75 -20.68 -24.58
CA ARG A 657 23.42 -19.70 -23.70
C ARG A 657 22.50 -18.56 -23.27
N MET A 658 21.53 -18.20 -24.10
CA MET A 658 20.50 -17.20 -23.81
C MET A 658 19.31 -17.77 -23.00
N GLY A 659 19.33 -19.05 -22.63
CA GLY A 659 18.25 -19.69 -21.86
C GLY A 659 16.99 -20.04 -22.67
N ASP A 660 17.00 -19.92 -23.99
CA ASP A 660 15.90 -20.35 -24.88
C ASP A 660 16.13 -21.77 -25.39
N PHE A 661 16.03 -22.72 -24.47
CA PHE A 661 16.25 -24.13 -24.73
C PHE A 661 15.26 -24.73 -25.73
N VAL A 662 14.02 -24.22 -25.79
CA VAL A 662 13.00 -24.70 -26.73
C VAL A 662 13.42 -24.34 -28.16
N LYS A 663 13.76 -23.07 -28.42
CA LYS A 663 14.25 -22.67 -29.74
C LYS A 663 15.63 -23.26 -30.04
N ALA A 664 16.49 -23.42 -29.02
CA ALA A 664 17.77 -24.10 -29.17
C ALA A 664 17.59 -25.53 -29.68
N ALA A 665 16.68 -26.31 -29.06
CA ALA A 665 16.39 -27.67 -29.50
C ALA A 665 15.88 -27.70 -30.95
N VAL A 666 15.01 -26.77 -31.36
CA VAL A 666 14.54 -26.66 -32.75
C VAL A 666 15.71 -26.42 -33.73
N LYS A 667 16.65 -25.54 -33.37
CA LYS A 667 17.82 -25.24 -34.23
C LYS A 667 18.84 -26.38 -34.25
N LEU A 668 19.06 -27.07 -33.12
CA LEU A 668 19.91 -28.25 -33.06
C LEU A 668 19.31 -29.41 -33.87
N GLU A 669 17.99 -29.62 -33.83
CA GLU A 669 17.31 -30.60 -34.68
C GLU A 669 17.45 -30.27 -36.17
N ALA A 670 17.36 -28.99 -36.54
CA ALA A 670 17.61 -28.55 -37.91
C ALA A 670 19.05 -28.85 -38.35
N ALA A 671 20.03 -28.59 -37.48
CA ALA A 671 21.43 -28.90 -37.75
C ALA A 671 21.68 -30.42 -37.88
N ALA A 672 20.99 -31.24 -37.08
CA ALA A 672 21.17 -32.69 -37.07
C ALA A 672 20.70 -33.41 -38.34
N ARG A 673 19.97 -32.70 -39.23
CA ARG A 673 19.59 -33.22 -40.55
C ARG A 673 20.81 -33.38 -41.47
N SER A 674 21.83 -32.53 -41.33
CA SER A 674 23.10 -32.69 -42.03
C SER A 674 23.93 -33.81 -41.39
N GLU A 675 24.48 -34.68 -42.21
CA GLU A 675 25.35 -35.77 -41.75
C GLU A 675 26.65 -35.23 -41.10
N ALA A 676 27.16 -34.09 -41.58
CA ALA A 676 28.38 -33.47 -41.05
C ALA A 676 28.25 -33.00 -39.60
N PHE A 677 27.05 -32.59 -39.18
CA PHE A 677 26.79 -32.01 -37.85
C PHE A 677 25.91 -32.90 -36.96
N ARG A 678 25.40 -34.03 -37.47
CA ARG A 678 24.45 -34.90 -36.77
C ARG A 678 24.92 -35.32 -35.38
N THR A 679 26.15 -35.80 -35.27
CA THR A 679 26.68 -36.30 -33.99
C THR A 679 26.72 -35.20 -32.94
N VAL A 680 27.38 -34.07 -33.23
CA VAL A 680 27.50 -32.94 -32.31
C VAL A 680 26.12 -32.40 -31.91
N ALA A 681 25.21 -32.25 -32.88
CA ALA A 681 23.87 -31.77 -32.60
C ALA A 681 23.06 -32.73 -31.71
N MET A 682 23.20 -34.05 -31.91
CA MET A 682 22.53 -35.06 -31.08
C MET A 682 23.10 -35.16 -29.66
N GLU A 683 24.42 -35.03 -29.49
CA GLU A 683 25.05 -34.96 -28.16
C GLU A 683 24.56 -33.74 -27.37
N GLU A 684 24.46 -32.60 -28.05
CA GLU A 684 23.98 -31.35 -27.47
C GLU A 684 22.49 -31.42 -27.13
N LEU A 685 21.66 -32.01 -28.01
CA LEU A 685 20.25 -32.28 -27.73
C LEU A 685 20.07 -33.23 -26.54
N PHE A 686 20.88 -34.30 -26.47
CA PHE A 686 20.86 -35.21 -25.33
C PHE A 686 21.16 -34.47 -24.02
N ALA A 687 22.24 -33.69 -23.99
CA ALA A 687 22.61 -32.91 -22.81
C ALA A 687 21.50 -31.91 -22.44
N LEU A 688 20.95 -31.20 -23.43
CA LEU A 688 19.86 -30.24 -23.23
C LEU A 688 18.61 -30.91 -22.65
N HIS A 689 18.16 -32.04 -23.20
CA HIS A 689 16.97 -32.74 -22.70
C HIS A 689 17.22 -33.36 -21.32
N LEU A 690 18.41 -33.91 -21.09
CA LEU A 690 18.79 -34.47 -19.80
C LEU A 690 18.84 -33.39 -18.72
N ASP A 691 19.45 -32.23 -18.99
CA ASP A 691 19.52 -31.09 -18.08
C ASP A 691 18.13 -30.59 -17.67
N ARG A 692 17.15 -30.72 -18.59
CA ARG A 692 15.75 -30.33 -18.38
C ARG A 692 14.86 -31.43 -17.79
N ASN A 693 15.43 -32.57 -17.40
CA ASN A 693 14.68 -33.73 -16.90
C ASN A 693 13.62 -34.24 -17.91
N GLN A 694 13.86 -34.04 -19.21
CA GLN A 694 13.02 -34.58 -20.29
C GLN A 694 13.55 -35.96 -20.69
N PHE A 695 13.44 -36.93 -19.77
CA PHE A 695 14.10 -38.22 -19.87
C PHE A 695 13.72 -39.01 -21.14
N GLY A 696 12.45 -38.94 -21.58
CA GLY A 696 12.00 -39.56 -22.83
C GLY A 696 12.74 -39.01 -24.07
N LYS A 697 12.79 -37.68 -24.21
CA LYS A 697 13.48 -37.02 -25.34
C LYS A 697 14.99 -37.24 -25.31
N ALA A 698 15.59 -37.29 -24.12
CA ALA A 698 16.99 -37.68 -23.97
C ALA A 698 17.23 -39.12 -24.45
N GLY A 699 16.31 -40.04 -24.14
CA GLY A 699 16.32 -41.41 -24.68
C GLY A 699 16.27 -41.46 -26.21
N GLU A 700 15.36 -40.72 -26.83
CA GLU A 700 15.24 -40.63 -28.30
C GLU A 700 16.54 -40.13 -28.97
N CYS A 701 17.21 -39.16 -28.35
CA CYS A 701 18.51 -38.66 -28.83
C CYS A 701 19.57 -39.75 -28.81
N LEU A 702 19.57 -40.62 -27.78
CA LEU A 702 20.51 -41.75 -27.70
C LEU A 702 20.26 -42.78 -28.80
N GLU A 703 18.99 -43.07 -29.10
CA GLU A 703 18.63 -44.01 -30.15
C GLU A 703 19.09 -43.54 -31.53
N ARG A 704 19.02 -42.21 -31.78
CA ARG A 704 19.43 -41.58 -33.04
C ARG A 704 20.95 -41.41 -33.20
N LEU A 705 21.74 -41.61 -32.15
CA LEU A 705 23.21 -41.61 -32.25
C LEU A 705 23.72 -42.87 -32.99
N PRO A 706 24.78 -42.75 -33.83
CA PRO A 706 25.34 -43.88 -34.57
C PRO A 706 25.69 -45.09 -33.68
N ASP A 707 25.50 -46.30 -34.20
CA ASP A 707 25.89 -47.52 -33.51
C ASP A 707 27.42 -47.63 -33.43
N GLY A 708 27.94 -47.95 -32.23
CA GLY A 708 29.37 -47.92 -31.93
C GLY A 708 29.90 -46.56 -31.46
N HIS A 709 29.05 -45.53 -31.32
CA HIS A 709 29.45 -44.25 -30.74
C HIS A 709 29.95 -44.42 -29.29
N GLN A 710 31.21 -44.07 -29.03
CA GLN A 710 31.89 -44.36 -27.75
C GLN A 710 31.14 -43.80 -26.52
N ALA A 711 30.52 -42.62 -26.64
CA ALA A 711 29.80 -41.99 -25.54
C ALA A 711 28.39 -42.56 -25.27
N LYS A 712 27.83 -43.40 -26.16
CA LYS A 712 26.41 -43.84 -26.09
C LYS A 712 26.13 -44.64 -24.80
N GLN A 713 27.07 -45.47 -24.34
CA GLN A 713 26.95 -46.22 -23.09
C GLN A 713 27.02 -45.30 -21.86
N MET A 714 27.99 -44.37 -21.83
CA MET A 714 28.14 -43.39 -20.75
C MET A 714 26.88 -42.52 -20.60
N PHE A 715 26.30 -42.08 -21.72
CA PHE A 715 25.06 -41.29 -21.69
C PHE A 715 23.85 -42.10 -21.21
N ARG A 716 23.77 -43.40 -21.57
CA ARG A 716 22.71 -44.29 -21.07
C ARG A 716 22.80 -44.46 -19.54
N GLU A 717 23.99 -44.67 -19.00
CA GLU A 717 24.21 -44.75 -17.54
C GLU A 717 23.87 -43.43 -16.84
N ARG A 718 24.27 -42.30 -17.42
CA ARG A 718 23.95 -40.97 -16.89
C ARG A 718 22.45 -40.69 -16.89
N LEU A 719 21.73 -41.09 -17.94
CA LEU A 719 20.28 -40.96 -18.04
C LEU A 719 19.58 -41.81 -16.97
N GLN A 720 19.96 -43.08 -16.84
CA GLN A 720 19.38 -44.00 -15.85
C GLN A 720 19.56 -43.48 -14.43
N LYS A 721 20.80 -43.13 -14.07
CA LYS A 721 21.13 -42.58 -12.74
C LYS A 721 20.30 -41.33 -12.42
N LYS A 722 20.24 -40.37 -13.35
CA LYS A 722 19.48 -39.13 -13.13
C LYS A 722 17.98 -39.40 -13.01
N ARG A 723 17.45 -40.38 -13.74
CA ARG A 723 16.04 -40.79 -13.67
C ARG A 723 15.69 -41.37 -12.30
N GLU A 724 16.53 -42.27 -11.78
CA GLU A 724 16.36 -42.88 -10.46
C GLU A 724 16.45 -41.82 -9.34
N GLU A 725 17.46 -40.95 -9.38
CA GLU A 725 17.64 -39.86 -8.40
C GLU A 725 16.44 -38.89 -8.39
N ASP A 726 15.93 -38.51 -9.57
CA ASP A 726 14.76 -37.63 -9.70
C ASP A 726 13.49 -38.30 -9.14
N GLN A 727 13.28 -39.58 -9.46
CA GLN A 727 12.12 -40.34 -9.00
C GLN A 727 12.11 -40.50 -7.47
N THR A 728 13.23 -40.95 -6.87
CA THR A 728 13.35 -41.12 -5.41
C THR A 728 13.11 -39.80 -4.68
N ARG A 729 13.73 -38.70 -5.13
CA ARG A 729 13.61 -37.39 -4.49
C ARG A 729 12.17 -36.90 -4.42
N HIS A 730 11.43 -36.99 -5.53
CA HIS A 730 10.07 -36.49 -5.59
C HIS A 730 9.09 -37.38 -4.81
N ILE A 731 9.28 -38.71 -4.81
CA ILE A 731 8.46 -39.64 -3.99
C ILE A 731 8.65 -39.37 -2.49
N GLU A 732 9.90 -39.25 -2.03
CA GLU A 732 10.20 -38.94 -0.61
C GLU A 732 9.61 -37.59 -0.19
N THR A 733 9.67 -36.58 -1.08
CA THR A 733 9.10 -35.26 -0.82
C THR A 733 7.58 -35.32 -0.75
N ALA A 734 6.93 -36.03 -1.67
CA ALA A 734 5.48 -36.22 -1.67
C ALA A 734 4.97 -36.92 -0.39
N ARG A 735 5.69 -37.95 0.10
CA ARG A 735 5.40 -38.61 1.38
C ARG A 735 5.52 -37.67 2.56
N ARG A 736 6.60 -36.88 2.63
CA ARG A 736 6.81 -35.89 3.70
C ARG A 736 5.71 -34.82 3.71
N CYS A 737 5.21 -34.42 2.54
CA CYS A 737 4.08 -33.51 2.43
C CYS A 737 2.81 -34.14 3.00
N LEU A 738 2.50 -35.40 2.69
CA LEU A 738 1.36 -36.12 3.28
C LEU A 738 1.45 -36.21 4.81
N GLU A 739 2.62 -36.56 5.36
CA GLU A 739 2.85 -36.62 6.81
C GLU A 739 2.57 -35.29 7.53
N LYS A 740 2.74 -34.17 6.81
CA LYS A 740 2.47 -32.81 7.30
C LYS A 740 1.05 -32.31 6.99
N ASN A 741 0.18 -33.12 6.40
CA ASN A 741 -1.12 -32.73 5.84
C ASN A 741 -1.03 -31.61 4.78
N ASP A 742 0.12 -31.47 4.11
CA ASP A 742 0.32 -30.54 2.98
C ASP A 742 -0.09 -31.22 1.67
N PHE A 743 -1.39 -31.30 1.41
CA PHE A 743 -1.89 -31.88 0.17
C PHE A 743 -1.45 -31.10 -1.08
N VAL A 744 -1.23 -29.77 -0.96
CA VAL A 744 -0.81 -28.92 -2.09
C VAL A 744 0.57 -29.33 -2.57
N GLY A 745 1.53 -29.46 -1.65
CA GLY A 745 2.88 -29.94 -1.98
C GLY A 745 2.86 -31.35 -2.54
N CYS A 746 2.11 -32.24 -1.91
CA CYS A 746 2.00 -33.62 -2.35
C CYS A 746 1.50 -33.75 -3.79
N LEU A 747 0.38 -33.08 -4.13
CA LEU A 747 -0.20 -33.15 -5.48
C LEU A 747 0.73 -32.59 -6.56
N LEU A 748 1.50 -31.55 -6.25
CA LEU A 748 2.48 -30.99 -7.19
C LEU A 748 3.64 -31.93 -7.45
N GLU A 749 4.21 -32.53 -6.40
CA GLU A 749 5.28 -33.51 -6.51
C GLU A 749 4.83 -34.73 -7.35
N CYS A 750 3.62 -35.25 -7.10
CA CYS A 750 3.02 -36.31 -7.90
C CYS A 750 2.87 -35.92 -9.38
N ARG A 751 2.46 -34.68 -9.68
CA ARG A 751 2.34 -34.21 -11.06
C ARG A 751 3.68 -34.08 -11.77
N ILE A 752 4.70 -33.57 -11.09
CA ILE A 752 6.07 -33.50 -11.63
C ILE A 752 6.52 -34.91 -12.04
N LEU A 753 6.31 -35.90 -11.15
CA LEU A 753 6.64 -37.30 -11.43
C LEU A 753 5.88 -37.84 -12.63
N MET A 754 4.57 -37.63 -12.69
CA MET A 754 3.73 -38.14 -13.79
C MET A 754 4.06 -37.53 -15.15
N MET A 755 4.60 -36.29 -15.19
CA MET A 755 5.05 -35.69 -16.45
C MET A 755 6.42 -36.19 -16.90
N ARG A 756 7.27 -36.65 -15.99
CA ARG A 756 8.67 -37.02 -16.26
C ARG A 756 8.89 -38.53 -16.35
N HIS A 757 8.04 -39.32 -15.68
CA HIS A 757 8.18 -40.76 -15.50
C HIS A 757 6.86 -41.47 -15.75
N GLU A 758 6.93 -42.78 -15.96
CA GLU A 758 5.72 -43.61 -15.94
C GLU A 758 5.17 -43.68 -14.51
N PRO A 759 3.85 -43.49 -14.31
CA PRO A 759 3.26 -43.46 -12.98
C PRO A 759 3.31 -44.84 -12.31
N SER A 760 4.08 -44.96 -11.22
CA SER A 760 4.11 -46.16 -10.37
C SER A 760 2.82 -46.29 -9.55
N GLY A 761 2.53 -47.51 -9.07
CA GLY A 761 1.37 -47.75 -8.19
C GLY A 761 1.43 -46.92 -6.90
N GLU A 762 2.63 -46.77 -6.33
CA GLU A 762 2.90 -45.96 -5.14
C GLU A 762 2.55 -44.47 -5.34
N VAL A 763 2.92 -43.87 -6.48
CA VAL A 763 2.62 -42.45 -6.76
C VAL A 763 1.11 -42.22 -6.89
N ARG A 764 0.37 -43.19 -7.43
CA ARG A 764 -1.10 -43.11 -7.54
C ARG A 764 -1.77 -43.16 -6.16
N GLU A 765 -1.29 -44.02 -5.27
CA GLU A 765 -1.80 -44.14 -3.90
C GLU A 765 -1.56 -42.86 -3.09
N ILE A 766 -0.34 -42.30 -3.15
CA ILE A 766 0.00 -41.01 -2.53
C ILE A 766 -0.91 -39.89 -3.04
N MET A 767 -1.15 -39.85 -4.35
CA MET A 767 -2.02 -38.85 -4.97
C MET A 767 -3.48 -38.98 -4.51
N GLU A 768 -4.00 -40.20 -4.40
CA GLU A 768 -5.37 -40.46 -3.93
C GLU A 768 -5.59 -39.94 -2.50
N GLN A 769 -4.66 -40.22 -1.58
CA GLN A 769 -4.70 -39.71 -0.21
C GLN A 769 -4.67 -38.18 -0.17
N ALA A 770 -3.85 -37.54 -1.01
CA ALA A 770 -3.78 -36.08 -1.07
C ALA A 770 -5.09 -35.47 -1.64
N LEU A 771 -5.74 -36.12 -2.60
CA LEU A 771 -7.04 -35.70 -3.13
C LEU A 771 -8.14 -35.77 -2.05
N GLU A 772 -8.14 -36.81 -1.20
CA GLU A 772 -9.08 -36.90 -0.08
C GLU A 772 -8.92 -35.73 0.91
N LEU A 773 -7.67 -35.39 1.28
CA LEU A 773 -7.39 -34.23 2.14
C LEU A 773 -7.88 -32.92 1.52
N ARG A 774 -7.71 -32.76 0.20
CA ARG A 774 -8.24 -31.59 -0.53
C ARG A 774 -9.75 -31.50 -0.40
N GLU A 775 -10.48 -32.59 -0.64
CA GLU A 775 -11.95 -32.58 -0.56
C GLU A 775 -12.43 -32.29 0.87
N GLN A 776 -11.78 -32.85 1.90
CA GLN A 776 -12.07 -32.51 3.31
C GLN A 776 -11.87 -31.02 3.59
N LYS A 777 -10.83 -30.41 3.02
CA LYS A 777 -10.57 -28.96 3.14
C LYS A 777 -11.65 -28.12 2.45
N VAL A 778 -12.15 -28.55 1.29
CA VAL A 778 -13.26 -27.88 0.58
C VAL A 778 -14.53 -27.92 1.42
N LEU A 779 -14.93 -29.09 1.94
CA LEU A 779 -16.13 -29.23 2.76
C LEU A 779 -16.09 -28.37 4.03
N SER A 780 -14.97 -28.42 4.77
CA SER A 780 -14.82 -27.63 6.00
C SER A 780 -14.86 -26.13 5.74
N THR A 781 -14.24 -25.67 4.65
CA THR A 781 -14.29 -24.25 4.26
C THR A 781 -15.71 -23.83 3.86
N ALA A 782 -16.43 -24.65 3.10
CA ALA A 782 -17.81 -24.35 2.70
C ALA A 782 -18.75 -24.20 3.91
N GLN A 783 -18.59 -25.05 4.93
CA GLN A 783 -19.34 -24.94 6.19
C GLN A 783 -19.03 -23.63 6.94
N GLN A 784 -17.76 -23.21 6.96
CA GLN A 784 -17.37 -21.94 7.56
C GLN A 784 -17.99 -20.75 6.83
N VAL A 785 -17.98 -20.75 5.49
CA VAL A 785 -18.57 -19.67 4.68
C VAL A 785 -20.08 -19.55 4.91
N LEU A 786 -20.80 -20.67 4.98
CA LEU A 786 -22.23 -20.67 5.31
C LEU A 786 -22.50 -20.02 6.66
N LYS A 787 -21.73 -20.40 7.69
CA LYS A 787 -21.86 -19.82 9.02
C LYS A 787 -21.59 -18.30 9.03
N GLU A 788 -20.56 -17.85 8.32
CA GLU A 788 -20.25 -16.40 8.17
C GLU A 788 -21.39 -15.63 7.48
N GLN A 789 -22.04 -16.24 6.47
CA GLN A 789 -23.18 -15.65 5.78
C GLN A 789 -24.43 -15.56 6.67
N GLU A 790 -24.70 -16.59 7.47
CA GLU A 790 -25.78 -16.58 8.47
C GLU A 790 -25.57 -15.48 9.52
N GLU A 791 -24.36 -15.37 10.06
CA GLU A 791 -23.98 -14.33 11.02
C GLU A 791 -24.08 -12.92 10.43
N LYS A 792 -23.66 -12.74 9.17
CA LYS A 792 -23.79 -11.46 8.46
C LYS A 792 -25.25 -11.11 8.23
N THR A 793 -26.07 -12.04 7.77
CA THR A 793 -27.51 -11.80 7.53
C THR A 793 -28.18 -11.37 8.82
N ALA A 794 -27.88 -12.05 9.93
CA ALA A 794 -28.36 -11.65 11.25
C ALA A 794 -27.91 -10.23 11.64
N ARG A 795 -26.66 -9.85 11.34
CA ARG A 795 -26.12 -8.50 11.61
C ARG A 795 -26.79 -7.41 10.76
N ASP A 796 -26.98 -7.66 9.47
CA ASP A 796 -27.60 -6.71 8.54
C ASP A 796 -29.08 -6.51 8.87
N GLU A 797 -29.81 -7.59 9.18
CA GLU A 797 -31.18 -7.51 9.68
C GLU A 797 -31.28 -6.72 10.97
N ARG A 798 -30.35 -6.95 11.91
CA ARG A 798 -30.28 -6.21 13.18
C ARG A 798 -30.06 -4.71 12.93
N LYS A 799 -29.15 -4.34 12.03
CA LYS A 799 -28.87 -2.95 11.67
C LYS A 799 -30.08 -2.28 11.01
N LEU A 800 -30.75 -2.98 10.10
CA LEU A 800 -31.97 -2.50 9.45
C LEU A 800 -33.10 -2.30 10.47
N ARG A 801 -33.29 -3.25 11.41
CA ARG A 801 -34.25 -3.11 12.51
C ARG A 801 -33.94 -1.89 13.36
N PHE A 802 -32.67 -1.66 13.72
CA PHE A 802 -32.26 -0.49 14.50
C PHE A 802 -32.59 0.83 13.80
N GLU A 803 -32.25 0.96 12.51
CA GLU A 803 -32.54 2.18 11.75
C GLU A 803 -34.06 2.38 11.57
N THR A 804 -34.80 1.30 11.35
CA THR A 804 -36.27 1.34 11.26
C THR A 804 -36.90 1.77 12.59
N ALA A 805 -36.40 1.26 13.71
CA ALA A 805 -36.84 1.66 15.05
C ALA A 805 -36.59 3.16 15.29
N ARG A 806 -35.40 3.64 14.92
CA ARG A 806 -35.02 5.06 15.01
C ARG A 806 -35.88 5.97 14.13
N GLN A 807 -36.18 5.56 12.89
CA GLN A 807 -37.05 6.33 12.00
C GLN A 807 -38.48 6.43 12.52
N ASN A 808 -39.03 5.33 13.06
CA ASN A 808 -40.37 5.34 13.65
C ASN A 808 -40.43 6.21 14.92
N LEU A 809 -39.37 6.21 15.73
CA LEU A 809 -39.22 7.13 16.85
C LEU A 809 -39.26 8.60 16.40
N LEU A 810 -38.56 8.95 15.32
CA LEU A 810 -38.59 10.31 14.75
C LEU A 810 -39.97 10.69 14.19
N LYS A 811 -40.69 9.73 13.60
CA LYS A 811 -42.07 9.88 13.11
C LYS A 811 -43.11 9.89 14.22
N LYS A 812 -42.72 9.68 15.49
CA LYS A 812 -43.59 9.52 16.66
C LYS A 812 -44.53 8.31 16.59
N ASP A 813 -44.23 7.31 15.76
CA ASP A 813 -44.86 5.99 15.84
C ASP A 813 -44.18 5.17 16.94
N PHE A 814 -44.60 5.44 18.17
CA PHE A 814 -44.01 4.84 19.36
C PHE A 814 -44.34 3.34 19.48
N SER A 815 -45.49 2.89 18.97
CA SER A 815 -45.85 1.46 18.98
C SER A 815 -44.84 0.61 18.23
N THR A 816 -44.54 1.00 16.98
CA THR A 816 -43.61 0.26 16.12
C THR A 816 -42.17 0.39 16.62
N ALA A 817 -41.77 1.59 17.07
CA ALA A 817 -40.45 1.82 17.64
C ALA A 817 -40.21 1.00 18.93
N LEU A 818 -41.21 0.89 19.81
CA LEU A 818 -41.11 0.08 21.03
C LEU A 818 -40.94 -1.41 20.71
N ALA A 819 -41.71 -1.95 19.77
CA ALA A 819 -41.60 -3.35 19.36
C ALA A 819 -40.18 -3.66 18.84
N LEU A 820 -39.67 -2.81 17.93
CA LEU A 820 -38.36 -3.04 17.31
C LEU A 820 -37.19 -2.84 18.29
N PHE A 821 -37.20 -1.79 19.12
CA PHE A 821 -36.15 -1.61 20.13
C PHE A 821 -36.20 -2.69 21.23
N ARG A 822 -37.38 -3.19 21.57
CA ARG A 822 -37.53 -4.33 22.50
C ARG A 822 -36.87 -5.57 21.94
N GLU A 823 -37.15 -5.94 20.70
CA GLU A 823 -36.51 -7.10 20.06
C GLU A 823 -34.99 -6.95 20.01
N LEU A 824 -34.48 -5.74 19.72
CA LEU A 824 -33.05 -5.47 19.69
C LEU A 824 -32.39 -5.65 21.06
N VAL A 825 -33.03 -5.16 22.13
CA VAL A 825 -32.55 -5.30 23.52
C VAL A 825 -32.72 -6.73 24.03
N GLU A 826 -33.76 -7.47 23.62
CA GLU A 826 -33.89 -8.89 23.97
C GLU A 826 -32.84 -9.76 23.27
N SER A 827 -32.48 -9.42 22.03
CA SER A 827 -31.43 -10.13 21.28
C SER A 827 -30.02 -9.85 21.81
N ASP A 828 -29.78 -8.64 22.30
CA ASP A 828 -28.52 -8.24 22.92
C ASP A 828 -28.80 -7.20 24.03
N PRO A 829 -28.97 -7.67 25.28
CA PRO A 829 -29.26 -6.79 26.41
C PRO A 829 -28.12 -5.83 26.77
N SER A 830 -26.92 -6.02 26.20
CA SER A 830 -25.74 -5.17 26.43
C SER A 830 -25.60 -4.04 25.40
N ASP A 831 -26.49 -3.96 24.41
CA ASP A 831 -26.48 -2.89 23.41
C ASP A 831 -27.00 -1.57 24.01
N SER A 832 -26.06 -0.66 24.26
CA SER A 832 -26.36 0.63 24.91
C SER A 832 -27.15 1.58 24.02
N GLU A 833 -26.99 1.49 22.69
CA GLU A 833 -27.73 2.34 21.77
C GLU A 833 -29.17 1.86 21.64
N ALA A 834 -29.39 0.53 21.56
CA ALA A 834 -30.73 -0.04 21.52
C ALA A 834 -31.49 0.22 22.83
N GLY A 835 -30.83 0.06 23.99
CA GLY A 835 -31.40 0.39 25.30
C GLY A 835 -31.79 1.87 25.43
N LEU A 836 -30.92 2.78 24.97
CA LEU A 836 -31.25 4.21 24.92
C LEU A 836 -32.40 4.52 23.95
N GLY A 837 -32.45 3.85 22.80
CA GLY A 837 -33.55 3.93 21.85
C GLY A 837 -34.88 3.52 22.48
N LEU A 838 -34.89 2.41 23.22
CA LEU A 838 -36.05 1.92 23.96
C LEU A 838 -36.53 2.95 25.01
N LEU A 839 -35.60 3.48 25.82
CA LEU A 839 -35.91 4.49 26.83
C LEU A 839 -36.47 5.80 26.24
N ARG A 840 -35.87 6.31 25.16
CA ARG A 840 -36.35 7.50 24.45
C ARG A 840 -37.73 7.29 23.83
N THR A 841 -38.03 6.06 23.40
CA THR A 841 -39.34 5.72 22.87
C THR A 841 -40.40 5.70 23.97
N TYR A 842 -40.09 5.15 25.16
CA TYR A 842 -40.95 5.26 26.34
C TYR A 842 -41.18 6.69 26.80
N GLU A 843 -40.15 7.55 26.73
CA GLU A 843 -40.24 8.99 27.02
C GLU A 843 -41.19 9.69 26.06
N GLY A 844 -41.02 9.48 24.76
CA GLY A 844 -41.90 10.04 23.73
C GLY A 844 -43.35 9.58 23.84
N ALA A 845 -43.56 8.32 24.25
CA ALA A 845 -44.88 7.73 24.51
C ALA A 845 -45.47 8.07 25.90
N GLN A 846 -44.74 8.79 26.75
CA GLN A 846 -45.10 9.07 28.16
C GLN A 846 -45.50 7.82 28.97
N SER A 847 -44.97 6.66 28.62
CA SER A 847 -45.43 5.35 29.11
C SER A 847 -44.45 4.72 30.11
N TRP A 848 -44.06 5.48 31.13
CA TRP A 848 -43.05 5.06 32.12
C TRP A 848 -43.45 3.87 32.99
N GLU A 849 -44.76 3.67 33.18
CA GLU A 849 -45.31 2.53 33.92
C GLU A 849 -45.11 1.20 33.21
N ALA A 850 -45.33 1.19 31.90
CA ALA A 850 -45.05 0.03 31.06
C ALA A 850 -43.54 -0.23 31.00
N ALA A 851 -42.74 0.84 30.86
CA ALA A 851 -41.27 0.75 30.83
C ALA A 851 -40.70 0.07 32.08
N GLU A 852 -41.15 0.46 33.28
CA GLU A 852 -40.65 -0.13 34.52
C GLU A 852 -41.02 -1.61 34.62
N LYS A 853 -42.26 -1.98 34.29
CA LYS A 853 -42.72 -3.37 34.32
C LYS A 853 -41.93 -4.25 33.36
N GLU A 854 -41.62 -3.73 32.16
CA GLU A 854 -40.89 -4.44 31.14
C GLU A 854 -39.41 -4.59 31.47
N LEU A 855 -38.76 -3.51 31.91
CA LEU A 855 -37.36 -3.57 32.34
C LEU A 855 -37.18 -4.50 33.55
N LEU A 856 -38.15 -4.55 34.48
CA LEU A 856 -38.17 -5.56 35.56
C LEU A 856 -38.20 -6.99 35.02
N GLN A 857 -39.00 -7.26 33.99
CA GLN A 857 -39.03 -8.58 33.33
C GLN A 857 -37.72 -8.89 32.60
N MET A 858 -37.10 -7.90 31.97
CA MET A 858 -35.79 -8.05 31.32
C MET A 858 -34.69 -8.32 32.35
N THR A 859 -34.66 -7.61 33.49
CA THR A 859 -33.69 -7.87 34.57
C THR A 859 -33.87 -9.24 35.22
N ASN A 860 -35.09 -9.81 35.20
CA ASN A 860 -35.31 -11.18 35.68
C ASN A 860 -34.81 -12.24 34.69
N ARG A 861 -34.86 -11.96 33.39
CA ARG A 861 -34.36 -12.86 32.33
C ARG A 861 -32.84 -12.78 32.18
N HIS A 862 -32.26 -11.61 32.43
CA HIS A 862 -30.83 -11.32 32.31
C HIS A 862 -30.29 -10.71 33.61
N PRO A 863 -30.29 -11.49 34.70
CA PRO A 863 -29.93 -11.00 36.03
C PRO A 863 -28.47 -10.60 36.17
N GLU A 864 -27.61 -10.86 35.19
CA GLU A 864 -26.19 -10.49 35.16
C GLU A 864 -25.92 -9.12 34.50
N ASN A 865 -26.88 -8.58 33.74
CA ASN A 865 -26.63 -7.42 32.90
C ASN A 865 -26.76 -6.09 33.65
N ALA A 866 -25.63 -5.45 33.94
CA ALA A 866 -25.55 -4.17 34.65
C ALA A 866 -26.34 -3.01 33.97
N MET A 867 -26.40 -2.97 32.64
CA MET A 867 -27.06 -1.88 31.91
C MET A 867 -28.57 -1.92 32.04
N LEU A 868 -29.20 -3.09 32.07
CA LEU A 868 -30.65 -3.19 32.28
C LEU A 868 -31.06 -2.63 33.64
N TYR A 869 -30.27 -2.88 34.69
CA TYR A 869 -30.50 -2.30 36.01
C TYR A 869 -30.29 -0.78 36.05
N ARG A 870 -29.32 -0.27 35.28
CA ARG A 870 -29.15 1.19 35.11
C ARG A 870 -30.38 1.80 34.43
N ASP A 871 -30.85 1.19 33.36
CA ASP A 871 -31.99 1.71 32.59
C ASP A 871 -33.30 1.62 33.38
N LEU A 872 -33.49 0.56 34.18
CA LEU A 872 -34.57 0.45 35.15
C LEU A 872 -34.52 1.58 36.19
N GLY A 873 -33.32 1.88 36.72
CA GLY A 873 -33.11 2.98 37.65
C GLY A 873 -33.47 4.34 37.04
N ASN A 874 -33.11 4.57 35.77
CA ASN A 874 -33.45 5.80 35.04
C ASN A 874 -34.98 5.97 34.94
N VAL A 875 -35.70 4.90 34.61
CA VAL A 875 -37.17 4.91 34.52
C VAL A 875 -37.80 5.15 35.89
N GLN A 876 -37.34 4.47 36.94
CA GLN A 876 -37.84 4.65 38.30
C GLN A 876 -37.63 6.08 38.81
N LEU A 877 -36.47 6.69 38.48
CA LEU A 877 -36.18 8.08 38.82
C LEU A 877 -37.13 9.05 38.10
N ARG A 878 -37.42 8.83 36.82
CA ARG A 878 -38.42 9.62 36.06
C ARG A 878 -39.82 9.51 36.65
N ARG A 879 -40.15 8.39 37.28
CA ARG A 879 -41.41 8.17 38.01
C ARG A 879 -41.41 8.74 39.44
N GLY A 880 -40.33 9.39 39.87
CA GLY A 880 -40.20 9.92 41.23
C GLY A 880 -39.95 8.85 42.30
N LYS A 881 -39.67 7.60 41.92
CA LYS A 881 -39.37 6.50 42.84
C LYS A 881 -37.89 6.46 43.17
N LEU A 882 -37.43 7.43 43.97
CA LEU A 882 -36.01 7.61 44.27
C LEU A 882 -35.34 6.37 44.87
N GLU A 883 -35.90 5.78 45.94
CA GLU A 883 -35.25 4.64 46.61
C GLU A 883 -35.14 3.40 45.71
N ALA A 884 -36.18 3.12 44.93
CA ALA A 884 -36.16 2.04 43.95
C ALA A 884 -35.09 2.28 42.87
N ALA A 885 -34.97 3.52 42.39
CA ALA A 885 -33.94 3.88 41.41
C ALA A 885 -32.53 3.68 41.97
N LEU A 886 -32.28 4.09 43.22
CA LEU A 886 -31.00 3.89 43.89
C LEU A 886 -30.66 2.41 44.08
N GLU A 887 -31.64 1.58 44.40
CA GLU A 887 -31.48 0.13 44.49
C GLU A 887 -31.14 -0.49 43.12
N SER A 888 -31.83 -0.08 42.06
CA SER A 888 -31.53 -0.53 40.70
C SER A 888 -30.13 -0.09 40.23
N TYR A 889 -29.72 1.15 40.51
CA TYR A 889 -28.36 1.57 40.18
C TYR A 889 -27.29 0.83 41.00
N ARG A 890 -27.53 0.52 42.28
CA ARG A 890 -26.61 -0.30 43.08
C ARG A 890 -26.46 -1.69 42.50
N ASN A 891 -27.58 -2.31 42.12
CA ASN A 891 -27.57 -3.59 41.40
C ASN A 891 -26.76 -3.53 40.11
N ALA A 892 -26.79 -2.41 39.37
CA ALA A 892 -25.94 -2.20 38.20
C ALA A 892 -24.44 -2.12 38.57
N VAL A 893 -24.09 -1.40 39.65
CA VAL A 893 -22.70 -1.30 40.14
C VAL A 893 -22.17 -2.66 40.62
N ASP A 894 -22.99 -3.48 41.27
CA ASP A 894 -22.55 -4.78 41.79
C ASP A 894 -22.19 -5.77 40.66
N ARG A 895 -22.84 -5.62 39.49
CA ARG A 895 -22.62 -6.46 38.31
C ARG A 895 -21.47 -6.00 37.44
N ASP A 896 -21.25 -4.69 37.39
CA ASP A 896 -20.09 -4.09 36.73
C ASP A 896 -19.43 -3.05 37.64
N PRO A 897 -18.55 -3.49 38.56
CA PRO A 897 -17.85 -2.60 39.48
C PRO A 897 -16.89 -1.64 38.78
N GLY A 898 -16.49 -1.92 37.53
CA GLY A 898 -15.59 -1.09 36.73
C GLY A 898 -16.31 0.07 36.04
N SER A 899 -17.63 -0.03 35.84
CA SER A 899 -18.41 1.01 35.16
C SER A 899 -18.75 2.19 36.07
N ASN A 900 -18.27 3.36 35.67
CA ASN A 900 -18.51 4.61 36.40
C ASN A 900 -19.89 5.23 36.06
N GLY A 901 -20.58 4.75 35.02
CA GLY A 901 -21.87 5.26 34.57
C GLY A 901 -22.99 5.15 35.61
N PRO A 902 -23.26 3.97 36.20
CA PRO A 902 -24.24 3.81 37.27
C PRO A 902 -23.89 4.60 38.54
N CYS A 903 -22.61 4.72 38.89
CA CYS A 903 -22.15 5.57 40.00
C CYS A 903 -22.52 7.04 39.78
N LEU A 904 -22.37 7.54 38.56
CA LEU A 904 -22.77 8.90 38.21
C LEU A 904 -24.28 9.10 38.32
N GLN A 905 -25.08 8.11 37.89
CA GLN A 905 -26.55 8.18 38.01
C GLN A 905 -27.01 8.20 39.47
N ILE A 906 -26.36 7.45 40.36
CA ILE A 906 -26.59 7.51 41.82
C ILE A 906 -26.30 8.93 42.33
N ALA A 907 -25.16 9.50 41.96
CA ALA A 907 -24.75 10.83 42.38
C ALA A 907 -25.76 11.90 41.93
N PHE A 908 -26.21 11.83 40.67
CA PHE A 908 -27.21 12.73 40.11
C PHE A 908 -28.58 12.59 40.79
N ALA A 909 -29.04 11.37 41.01
CA ALA A 909 -30.32 11.08 41.65
C ALA A 909 -30.37 11.64 43.09
N LEU A 910 -29.34 11.37 43.89
CA LEU A 910 -29.21 11.86 45.28
C LEU A 910 -29.07 13.39 45.34
N SER A 911 -28.30 13.97 44.42
CA SER A 911 -28.12 15.42 44.37
C SER A 911 -29.41 16.15 44.00
N SER A 912 -30.16 15.62 43.04
CA SER A 912 -31.43 16.20 42.57
C SER A 912 -32.56 16.05 43.61
N SER A 913 -32.48 15.05 44.49
CA SER A 913 -33.43 14.84 45.58
C SER A 913 -33.05 15.57 46.88
N GLY A 914 -32.00 16.40 46.88
CA GLY A 914 -31.54 17.13 48.05
C GLY A 914 -30.67 16.33 49.03
N ARG A 915 -30.43 15.03 48.78
CA ARG A 915 -29.54 14.15 49.58
C ARG A 915 -28.07 14.39 49.21
N THR A 916 -27.66 15.65 49.27
CA THR A 916 -26.40 16.16 48.72
C THR A 916 -25.16 15.54 49.39
N ILE A 917 -25.22 15.26 50.70
CA ILE A 917 -24.13 14.62 51.45
C ILE A 917 -23.84 13.23 50.91
N GLU A 918 -24.88 12.46 50.62
CA GLU A 918 -24.76 11.09 50.13
C GLU A 918 -24.29 11.02 48.67
N ALA A 919 -24.49 12.09 47.89
CA ALA A 919 -24.06 12.17 46.50
C ALA A 919 -22.53 12.36 46.34
N LEU A 920 -21.87 13.01 47.30
CA LEU A 920 -20.45 13.37 47.25
C LEU A 920 -19.49 12.19 46.97
N PRO A 921 -19.55 11.04 47.68
CA PRO A 921 -18.61 9.94 47.45
C PRO A 921 -18.74 9.33 46.04
N PHE A 922 -19.94 9.35 45.46
CA PHE A 922 -20.17 8.84 44.10
C PHE A 922 -19.64 9.79 43.03
N TYR A 923 -19.84 11.10 43.19
CA TYR A 923 -19.19 12.09 42.32
C TYR A 923 -17.66 12.04 42.45
N GLU A 924 -17.11 11.90 43.66
CA GLU A 924 -15.67 11.79 43.88
C GLU A 924 -15.07 10.57 43.16
N ARG A 925 -15.74 9.41 43.25
CA ARG A 925 -15.33 8.19 42.53
C ARG A 925 -15.31 8.39 41.01
N TYR A 926 -16.33 9.04 40.45
CA TYR A 926 -16.40 9.32 39.01
C TYR A 926 -15.31 10.32 38.58
N VAL A 927 -15.13 11.42 39.31
CA VAL A 927 -14.15 12.46 38.99
C VAL A 927 -12.71 11.94 39.09
N LYS A 928 -12.40 11.02 40.03
CA LYS A 928 -11.08 10.38 40.12
C LYS A 928 -10.71 9.61 38.85
N THR A 929 -11.68 8.97 38.20
CA THR A 929 -11.45 8.20 36.97
C THR A 929 -11.62 9.04 35.70
N HIS A 930 -12.36 10.15 35.77
CA HIS A 930 -12.63 11.07 34.66
C HIS A 930 -12.28 12.52 35.04
N PRO A 931 -11.01 12.83 35.31
CA PRO A 931 -10.61 14.15 35.82
C PRO A 931 -10.84 15.29 34.84
N ASN A 932 -11.06 14.98 33.55
CA ASN A 932 -11.28 15.95 32.48
C ASN A 932 -12.77 16.20 32.16
N ASP A 933 -13.71 15.59 32.88
CA ASP A 933 -15.13 15.83 32.68
C ASP A 933 -15.58 17.09 33.44
N TYR A 934 -15.34 18.25 32.83
CA TYR A 934 -15.61 19.56 33.42
C TYR A 934 -17.10 19.78 33.78
N ARG A 935 -18.02 19.07 33.12
CA ARG A 935 -19.46 19.17 33.40
C ARG A 935 -19.82 18.49 34.71
N ILE A 936 -19.22 17.33 34.97
CA ILE A 936 -19.43 16.60 36.23
C ILE A 936 -18.65 17.23 37.38
N LEU A 937 -17.45 17.76 37.12
CA LEU A 937 -16.72 18.60 38.08
C LEU A 937 -17.56 19.79 38.57
N LEU A 938 -18.29 20.43 37.65
CA LEU A 938 -19.20 21.51 37.99
C LEU A 938 -20.35 21.05 38.91
N GLN A 939 -20.98 19.92 38.61
CA GLN A 939 -22.09 19.37 39.41
C GLN A 939 -21.62 18.89 40.80
N TRP A 940 -20.42 18.32 40.87
CA TRP A 940 -19.77 17.96 42.12
C TRP A 940 -19.47 19.20 42.97
N ALA A 941 -18.97 20.27 42.35
CA ALA A 941 -18.74 21.55 43.00
C ALA A 941 -20.05 22.21 43.50
N ASP A 942 -21.15 22.09 42.75
CA ASP A 942 -22.48 22.53 43.17
C ASP A 942 -22.99 21.78 44.43
N CYS A 943 -22.52 20.57 44.68
CA CYS A 943 -22.83 19.86 45.92
C CYS A 943 -22.17 20.52 47.12
N PHE A 944 -20.90 20.96 47.02
CA PHE A 944 -20.23 21.70 48.09
C PHE A 944 -20.89 23.05 48.38
N LEU A 945 -21.36 23.75 47.35
CA LEU A 945 -22.07 25.00 47.52
C LEU A 945 -23.37 24.82 48.31
N ARG A 946 -24.16 23.79 47.97
CA ARG A 946 -25.40 23.43 48.69
C ARG A 946 -25.17 23.02 50.14
N LEU A 947 -23.97 22.53 50.45
CA LEU A 947 -23.55 22.18 51.81
C LEU A 947 -22.90 23.36 52.57
N GLY A 948 -22.92 24.57 52.00
CA GLY A 948 -22.39 25.79 52.62
C GLY A 948 -20.87 25.97 52.49
N SER A 949 -20.18 25.11 51.75
CA SER A 949 -18.73 25.22 51.54
C SER A 949 -18.40 25.98 50.25
N SER A 950 -18.51 27.29 50.31
CA SER A 950 -18.19 28.20 49.20
C SER A 950 -16.72 28.10 48.74
N ALA A 951 -15.80 27.79 49.65
CA ALA A 951 -14.38 27.62 49.34
C ALA A 951 -14.12 26.37 48.49
N ALA A 952 -14.72 25.23 48.83
CA ALA A 952 -14.57 23.99 48.06
C ALA A 952 -15.30 24.06 46.71
N ALA A 953 -16.48 24.70 46.67
CA ALA A 953 -17.20 24.97 45.42
C ALA A 953 -16.37 25.80 44.44
N LYS A 954 -15.72 26.87 44.94
CA LYS A 954 -14.82 27.71 44.13
C LYS A 954 -13.68 26.91 43.49
N VAL A 955 -13.00 26.05 44.26
CA VAL A 955 -11.91 25.21 43.75
C VAL A 955 -12.39 24.29 42.63
N GLY A 956 -13.58 23.68 42.79
CA GLY A 956 -14.16 22.81 41.76
C GLY A 956 -14.56 23.57 40.49
N TYR A 957 -15.10 24.79 40.63
CA TYR A 957 -15.41 25.65 39.49
C TYR A 957 -14.14 26.10 38.73
N GLU A 958 -13.08 26.43 39.45
CA GLU A 958 -11.77 26.75 38.87
C GLU A 958 -11.11 25.53 38.21
N ALA A 959 -11.32 24.33 38.74
CA ALA A 959 -10.88 23.09 38.09
C ALA A 959 -11.63 22.85 36.77
N ALA A 960 -12.96 23.02 36.75
CA ALA A 960 -13.75 22.92 35.53
C ALA A 960 -13.31 23.95 34.47
N LEU A 961 -12.98 25.18 34.88
CA LEU A 961 -12.51 26.24 33.99
C LEU A 961 -11.06 26.06 33.51
N ARG A 962 -10.21 25.34 34.27
CA ARG A 962 -8.88 24.94 33.78
C ARG A 962 -8.98 23.96 32.62
N ILE A 963 -9.98 23.08 32.64
CA ILE A 963 -10.20 22.07 31.60
C ILE A 963 -10.94 22.68 30.41
N GLN A 964 -12.00 23.46 30.66
CA GLN A 964 -12.74 24.19 29.64
C GLN A 964 -12.73 25.69 29.96
N PRO A 965 -11.70 26.42 29.51
CA PRO A 965 -11.66 27.87 29.64
C PRO A 965 -12.90 28.49 28.99
N GLY A 966 -13.59 29.36 29.74
CA GLY A 966 -14.76 30.08 29.22
C GLY A 966 -16.11 29.36 29.37
N TYR A 967 -16.20 28.21 30.07
CA TYR A 967 -17.48 27.52 30.26
C TYR A 967 -18.49 28.39 31.05
N PRO A 968 -19.56 28.92 30.41
CA PRO A 968 -20.41 29.95 31.02
C PRO A 968 -21.07 29.53 32.35
N PRO A 969 -21.60 28.31 32.48
CA PRO A 969 -22.19 27.85 33.75
C PRO A 969 -21.21 27.87 34.93
N ALA A 970 -19.92 27.67 34.71
CA ALA A 970 -18.90 27.74 35.75
C ALA A 970 -18.48 29.18 36.07
N LEU A 971 -18.36 30.04 35.05
CA LEU A 971 -18.12 31.47 35.23
C LEU A 971 -19.24 32.15 36.02
N GLU A 972 -20.50 31.86 35.67
CA GLU A 972 -21.68 32.39 36.37
C GLU A 972 -21.70 32.00 37.85
N ARG A 973 -21.46 30.72 38.17
CA ARG A 973 -21.41 30.23 39.56
C ARG A 973 -20.29 30.88 40.36
N LEU A 974 -19.12 31.07 39.74
CA LEU A 974 -17.97 31.71 40.37
C LEU A 974 -18.19 33.22 40.55
N GLN A 975 -18.90 33.88 39.63
CA GLN A 975 -19.32 35.28 39.77
C GLN A 975 -20.37 35.46 40.88
N ARG A 976 -21.36 34.56 40.98
CA ARG A 976 -22.34 34.57 42.09
C ARG A 976 -21.66 34.37 43.45
N LEU A 977 -20.67 33.47 43.52
CA LEU A 977 -19.86 33.29 44.74
C LEU A 977 -19.06 34.54 45.12
N LYS A 978 -18.53 35.27 44.14
CA LYS A 978 -17.81 36.54 44.38
C LYS A 978 -18.76 37.63 44.87
N GLN A 979 -19.95 37.75 44.28
CA GLN A 979 -20.95 38.74 44.68
C GLN A 979 -21.49 38.49 46.09
N ALA A 980 -21.72 37.23 46.46
CA ALA A 980 -22.15 36.82 47.81
C ALA A 980 -21.09 36.98 48.91
N ALA A 981 -19.82 37.20 48.54
CA ALA A 981 -18.69 37.37 49.47
C ALA A 981 -18.29 38.85 49.69
N THR A 982 -18.99 39.79 49.05
CA THR A 982 -18.87 41.23 49.30
C THR A 982 -19.92 41.63 50.35
N PRO A 983 -19.53 42.19 51.52
CA PRO A 983 -20.46 42.49 52.61
C PRO A 983 -21.48 43.57 52.27
#